data_AF-A0A9J7M0J1-F1
#
_entry.id   AF-A0A9J7M0J1-F1
#
_cell.length_a   1.000
_cell.length_b   1.000
_cell.length_c   1.000
_cell.angle_alpha   90.00
_cell.angle_beta   90.00
_cell.angle_gamma   90.00
#
_symmetry.space_group_name_H-M   'P 1'
#
loop_
_entity.id
_entity.type
_entity.pdbx_description
1 polymer ?
#
loop_
_entity_poly.entity_id
_entity_poly.type
_entity_poly.pdbx_seq_one_letter_code
_entity_poly.pdbx_strand_id
1 'polypeptide(L)'
;MDGLLAIHLIAKDLTSVPAEVFKNRDIECLVLSTNRLTSIPEEIGQLQKLQVLKLNNNLLTELPQAITTLPNLKHVDLSKNSIDTLPSGFSTLDIYELHMHNNRFKEIPEEICSLLQLKTFSVASNPLKCLPDKISQLTGLRNMHIGRCQLKEFPRQVLQLEGLQRLYMGAWAGEGKQSPVPEDIGRLKNLQVLDLQNSGLASLPDSVRELVQLTYLNISANKFTSVPDSIMNLRNIEKLELSHNRISRLPLTLCRLAKLKGVGISGNPLTYPPPDVCKKGTADVTDVMDFMRRQLKEKEDEKELRKCFHRFSQNVTETREVEDLGVALGLAADEMTSIIQGSNNQTPSYQAYNMLLKWMEKDPEASMDKLRQELSDFGMDTLTEDVGRIKVQPGKRPTDTTVGPVAKRSAAGESSFGRHQEEQLTQLLEENRTLRALVEELQGKTPRSRGPGAKPVVLLLNDEYGTAKGGISTVHCQMAVLLASNGAEVYSTVLSATEDDEKDAATNGVKLIFPTTSERDKREPCLDWLTFDHKARYPDLPPVDFIVGHVPITSHAARQIKEQRFPDAKLVQVTHVMPEDTNQYKSDERVLSIGDEQKNILEDLEHADVIISVGPYLHDYYKHETRDFEPHFEFLPKPSDIFSTAKVKYVDAGVKVVLSIGRVKGVERLKGYDLAAKSVGKVIVALPNTKWRARGICADDFQESRDIIQANAGNIHFTPLKYGTQEELRKDMEKANVVLMPSRAEPFGLVGLEAIAAGVPVLVSHKSGLAKFLTKQDPEFDRTIVEIEDDDDEAAKTLAKRIIKILTDGHREFQAAQRLKERLLASKYWAVSHTSFLETFGLEG
;
A
#
# COMPACT_ATOMS: atom_id res chain seq x y z
N MET A 1 -14.66 -8.40 47.50
CA MET A 1 -15.15 -9.68 48.06
C MET A 1 -14.82 -9.81 49.55
N ASP A 2 -13.99 -8.91 50.11
CA ASP A 2 -13.77 -8.85 51.56
C ASP A 2 -15.06 -8.41 52.26
N GLY A 3 -15.63 -9.28 53.10
CA GLY A 3 -16.82 -9.00 53.91
C GLY A 3 -18.00 -9.97 53.73
N LEU A 4 -17.99 -10.83 52.70
CA LEU A 4 -19.06 -11.83 52.53
C LEU A 4 -18.82 -13.08 53.40
N LEU A 5 -19.89 -13.65 53.97
CA LEU A 5 -19.79 -14.96 54.63
C LEU A 5 -19.60 -16.06 53.56
N ALA A 6 -18.39 -16.61 53.47
CA ALA A 6 -17.98 -17.45 52.36
C ALA A 6 -17.62 -18.89 52.77
N ILE A 7 -17.98 -19.86 51.92
CA ILE A 7 -17.49 -21.24 51.98
C ILE A 7 -16.64 -21.52 50.73
N HIS A 8 -15.39 -21.93 50.94
CA HIS A 8 -14.44 -22.27 49.89
C HIS A 8 -14.09 -23.76 49.91
N LEU A 9 -14.60 -24.50 48.94
CA LEU A 9 -14.37 -25.94 48.74
C LEU A 9 -13.70 -26.18 47.38
N ILE A 10 -12.58 -25.50 47.13
CA ILE A 10 -11.84 -25.57 45.86
C ILE A 10 -10.90 -26.79 45.86
N ALA A 11 -10.84 -27.53 44.74
CA ALA A 11 -9.85 -28.60 44.54
C ALA A 11 -9.86 -29.66 45.64
N LYS A 12 -11.06 -30.19 45.94
CA LYS A 12 -11.30 -31.19 46.98
C LYS A 12 -11.74 -32.55 46.44
N ASP A 13 -11.69 -32.73 45.12
CA ASP A 13 -12.15 -33.94 44.41
C ASP A 13 -13.60 -34.34 44.75
N LEU A 14 -14.44 -33.37 45.14
CA LEU A 14 -15.82 -33.62 45.53
C LEU A 14 -16.64 -34.14 44.34
N THR A 15 -17.36 -35.25 44.53
CA THR A 15 -18.33 -35.78 43.57
C THR A 15 -19.76 -35.28 43.82
N SER A 16 -20.03 -34.84 45.05
CA SER A 16 -21.28 -34.18 45.46
C SER A 16 -20.99 -33.07 46.48
N VAL A 17 -21.92 -32.11 46.61
CA VAL A 17 -21.82 -31.07 47.62
C VAL A 17 -22.23 -31.64 48.99
N PRO A 18 -21.41 -31.50 50.05
CA PRO A 18 -21.77 -31.98 51.38
C PRO A 18 -23.06 -31.33 51.89
N ALA A 19 -23.97 -32.12 52.46
CA ALA A 19 -25.30 -31.65 52.90
C ALA A 19 -25.20 -30.55 53.97
N GLU A 20 -24.12 -30.53 54.74
CA GLU A 20 -23.82 -29.53 55.78
C GLU A 20 -23.70 -28.11 55.23
N VAL A 21 -23.28 -27.96 53.96
CA VAL A 21 -23.17 -26.63 53.31
C VAL A 21 -24.53 -25.93 53.30
N PHE A 22 -25.60 -26.67 53.03
CA PHE A 22 -26.96 -26.12 52.94
C PHE A 22 -27.59 -25.78 54.29
N LYS A 23 -27.01 -26.25 55.41
CA LYS A 23 -27.49 -25.92 56.76
C LYS A 23 -27.18 -24.46 57.14
N ASN A 24 -26.13 -23.87 56.57
CA ASN A 24 -25.74 -22.49 56.86
C ASN A 24 -26.44 -21.53 55.89
N ARG A 25 -27.59 -21.00 56.30
CA ARG A 25 -28.45 -20.11 55.49
C ARG A 25 -27.92 -18.68 55.37
N ASP A 26 -26.85 -18.36 56.09
CA ASP A 26 -26.24 -17.04 56.08
C ASP A 26 -25.15 -16.90 55.01
N ILE A 27 -24.81 -17.98 54.29
CA ILE A 27 -23.77 -17.96 53.25
C ILE A 27 -24.14 -16.97 52.16
N GLU A 28 -23.19 -16.09 51.84
CA GLU A 28 -23.28 -15.09 50.77
C GLU A 28 -22.37 -15.45 49.59
N CYS A 29 -21.36 -16.30 49.80
CA CYS A 29 -20.43 -16.75 48.76
C CYS A 29 -20.15 -18.24 48.87
N LEU A 30 -20.46 -19.00 47.82
CA LEU A 30 -20.18 -20.43 47.73
C LEU A 30 -19.25 -20.72 46.55
N VAL A 31 -18.05 -21.22 46.86
CA VAL A 31 -17.03 -21.56 45.87
C VAL A 31 -16.77 -23.07 45.88
N LEU A 32 -17.20 -23.75 44.81
CA LEU A 32 -17.07 -25.19 44.59
C LEU A 32 -16.21 -25.49 43.35
N SER A 33 -15.39 -24.53 42.93
CA SER A 33 -14.58 -24.60 41.72
C SER A 33 -13.57 -25.76 41.74
N THR A 34 -13.26 -26.33 40.57
CA THR A 34 -12.23 -27.39 40.43
C THR A 34 -12.57 -28.61 41.30
N ASN A 35 -13.70 -29.24 41.05
CA ASN A 35 -14.08 -30.53 41.66
C ASN A 35 -14.57 -31.49 40.56
N ARG A 36 -15.28 -32.55 40.97
CA ARG A 36 -15.85 -33.58 40.08
C ARG A 36 -17.37 -33.64 40.22
N LEU A 37 -18.00 -32.51 40.54
CA LEU A 37 -19.45 -32.44 40.76
C LEU A 37 -20.19 -32.73 39.45
N THR A 38 -21.13 -33.67 39.49
CA THR A 38 -21.99 -34.00 38.34
C THR A 38 -23.33 -33.27 38.38
N SER A 39 -23.78 -32.87 39.57
CA SER A 39 -24.99 -32.08 39.79
C SER A 39 -24.86 -31.20 41.02
N ILE A 40 -25.73 -30.19 41.12
CA ILE A 40 -25.96 -29.40 42.34
C ILE A 40 -27.35 -29.78 42.87
N PRO A 41 -27.49 -30.10 44.17
CA PRO A 41 -28.77 -30.54 44.70
C PRO A 41 -29.73 -29.36 44.91
N GLU A 42 -31.05 -29.63 44.92
CA GLU A 42 -32.12 -28.61 45.01
C GLU A 42 -32.07 -27.78 46.32
N GLU A 43 -31.41 -28.32 47.36
CA GLU A 43 -31.15 -27.64 48.63
C GLU A 43 -30.34 -26.34 48.48
N ILE A 44 -29.71 -26.10 47.33
CA ILE A 44 -29.09 -24.80 47.02
C ILE A 44 -30.08 -23.63 47.16
N GLY A 45 -31.37 -23.87 46.91
CA GLY A 45 -32.43 -22.88 47.10
C GLY A 45 -32.61 -22.41 48.54
N GLN A 46 -32.04 -23.10 49.54
CA GLN A 46 -32.12 -22.70 50.93
C GLN A 46 -31.16 -21.53 51.27
N LEU A 47 -30.18 -21.24 50.41
CA LEU A 47 -29.16 -20.22 50.61
C LEU A 47 -29.65 -18.83 50.16
N GLN A 48 -30.70 -18.32 50.79
CA GLN A 48 -31.41 -17.10 50.37
C GLN A 48 -30.58 -15.80 50.41
N LYS A 49 -29.43 -15.81 51.11
CA LYS A 49 -28.47 -14.69 51.13
C LYS A 49 -27.34 -14.83 50.09
N LEU A 50 -27.33 -15.91 49.31
CA LEU A 50 -26.25 -16.19 48.37
C LEU A 50 -26.17 -15.12 47.27
N GLN A 51 -25.01 -14.49 47.16
CA GLN A 51 -24.70 -13.45 46.17
C GLN A 51 -23.73 -13.95 45.11
N VAL A 52 -22.81 -14.83 45.48
CA VAL A 52 -21.74 -15.35 44.62
C VAL A 52 -21.78 -16.87 44.61
N LEU A 53 -21.91 -17.46 43.42
CA LEU A 53 -21.85 -18.91 43.21
C LEU A 53 -20.81 -19.25 42.14
N LYS A 54 -19.75 -19.95 42.53
CA LYS A 54 -18.70 -20.41 41.61
C LYS A 54 -18.68 -21.92 41.53
N LEU A 55 -19.00 -22.44 40.35
CA LEU A 55 -19.11 -23.87 40.02
C LEU A 55 -18.14 -24.26 38.89
N ASN A 56 -17.22 -23.38 38.50
CA ASN A 56 -16.37 -23.59 37.35
C ASN A 56 -15.40 -24.77 37.50
N ASN A 57 -15.08 -25.42 36.38
CA ASN A 57 -14.19 -26.59 36.33
C ASN A 57 -14.76 -27.77 37.14
N ASN A 58 -15.94 -28.26 36.73
CA ASN A 58 -16.64 -29.43 37.27
C ASN A 58 -17.17 -30.29 36.11
N LEU A 59 -18.04 -31.25 36.40
CA LEU A 59 -18.65 -32.16 35.43
C LEU A 59 -20.18 -31.96 35.33
N LEU A 60 -20.67 -30.75 35.64
CA LEU A 60 -22.10 -30.46 35.67
C LEU A 60 -22.70 -30.55 34.27
N THR A 61 -23.84 -31.22 34.14
CA THR A 61 -24.64 -31.27 32.91
C THR A 61 -25.83 -30.33 32.93
N GLU A 62 -26.30 -29.96 34.12
CA GLU A 62 -27.46 -29.09 34.33
C GLU A 62 -27.34 -28.34 35.66
N LEU A 63 -28.22 -27.36 35.85
CA LEU A 63 -28.43 -26.67 37.12
C LEU A 63 -29.80 -27.03 37.70
N PRO A 64 -29.94 -27.14 39.03
CA PRO A 64 -31.22 -27.42 39.68
C PRO A 64 -32.19 -26.25 39.50
N GLN A 65 -33.49 -26.54 39.50
CA GLN A 65 -34.53 -25.52 39.31
C GLN A 65 -34.52 -24.50 40.45
N ALA A 66 -34.17 -24.92 41.68
CA ALA A 66 -34.07 -24.07 42.85
C ALA A 66 -33.09 -22.89 42.72
N ILE A 67 -32.14 -22.90 41.78
CA ILE A 67 -31.22 -21.77 41.59
C ILE A 67 -31.97 -20.47 41.21
N THR A 68 -33.14 -20.60 40.56
CA THR A 68 -33.99 -19.47 40.15
C THR A 68 -34.73 -18.82 41.32
N THR A 69 -34.69 -19.44 42.50
CA THR A 69 -35.33 -18.96 43.72
C THR A 69 -34.40 -18.13 44.62
N LEU A 70 -33.18 -17.82 44.16
CA LEU A 70 -32.16 -17.11 44.92
C LEU A 70 -32.20 -15.60 44.63
N PRO A 71 -32.86 -14.78 45.48
CA PRO A 71 -33.18 -13.39 45.14
C PRO A 71 -31.96 -12.46 45.10
N ASN A 72 -30.86 -12.84 45.76
CA ASN A 72 -29.68 -12.01 45.92
C ASN A 72 -28.52 -12.41 45.01
N LEU A 73 -28.71 -13.39 44.12
CA LEU A 73 -27.64 -13.96 43.32
C LEU A 73 -27.19 -12.98 42.22
N LYS A 74 -25.94 -12.52 42.31
CA LYS A 74 -25.38 -11.47 41.43
C LYS A 74 -24.25 -11.98 40.54
N HIS A 75 -23.46 -12.93 41.03
CA HIS A 75 -22.27 -13.44 40.34
C HIS A 75 -22.35 -14.95 40.21
N VAL A 76 -22.39 -15.45 38.98
CA VAL A 76 -22.49 -16.88 38.69
C VAL A 76 -21.40 -17.29 37.71
N ASP A 77 -20.57 -18.24 38.11
CA ASP A 77 -19.55 -18.85 37.24
C ASP A 77 -19.79 -20.35 37.06
N LEU A 78 -20.24 -20.71 35.87
CA LEU A 78 -20.56 -22.06 35.40
C LEU A 78 -19.51 -22.61 34.43
N SER A 79 -18.40 -21.90 34.24
CA SER A 79 -17.48 -22.14 33.13
C SER A 79 -16.74 -23.49 33.25
N LYS A 80 -16.33 -24.09 32.14
CA LYS A 80 -15.65 -25.41 32.12
C LYS A 80 -16.50 -26.50 32.79
N ASN A 81 -17.70 -26.70 32.27
CA ASN A 81 -18.61 -27.79 32.64
C ASN A 81 -19.13 -28.46 31.34
N SER A 82 -20.21 -29.24 31.43
CA SER A 82 -20.89 -29.86 30.29
C SER A 82 -22.36 -29.41 30.18
N ILE A 83 -22.67 -28.18 30.62
CA ILE A 83 -24.02 -27.61 30.61
C ILE A 83 -24.41 -27.21 29.19
N ASP A 84 -25.63 -27.52 28.76
CA ASP A 84 -26.17 -27.13 27.46
C ASP A 84 -27.41 -26.20 27.53
N THR A 85 -28.04 -26.07 28.71
CA THR A 85 -29.19 -25.20 28.94
C THR A 85 -29.21 -24.61 30.37
N LEU A 86 -30.02 -23.57 30.58
CA LEU A 86 -30.29 -22.97 31.89
C LEU A 86 -31.73 -23.30 32.33
N PRO A 87 -32.02 -23.36 33.65
CA PRO A 87 -33.34 -23.69 34.15
C PRO A 87 -34.38 -22.61 33.82
N SER A 88 -35.64 -23.02 33.70
CA SER A 88 -36.75 -22.11 33.41
C SER A 88 -36.88 -21.04 34.50
N GLY A 89 -37.00 -19.77 34.11
CA GLY A 89 -37.04 -18.65 35.07
C GLY A 89 -35.67 -18.11 35.48
N PHE A 90 -34.56 -18.55 34.88
CA PHE A 90 -33.24 -17.95 35.14
C PHE A 90 -33.19 -16.44 34.87
N SER A 91 -34.05 -15.94 33.98
CA SER A 91 -34.24 -14.52 33.68
C SER A 91 -34.79 -13.66 34.82
N THR A 92 -35.36 -14.26 35.87
CA THR A 92 -35.91 -13.51 37.02
C THR A 92 -34.84 -13.08 38.02
N LEU A 93 -33.59 -13.51 37.82
CA LEU A 93 -32.46 -13.19 38.69
C LEU A 93 -31.83 -11.85 38.31
N ASP A 94 -31.40 -11.06 39.29
CA ASP A 94 -30.68 -9.79 39.07
C ASP A 94 -29.16 -10.00 38.93
N ILE A 95 -28.77 -10.78 37.93
CA ILE A 95 -27.36 -11.15 37.70
C ILE A 95 -26.57 -9.99 37.11
N TYR A 96 -25.40 -9.70 37.71
CA TYR A 96 -24.43 -8.72 37.23
C TYR A 96 -23.31 -9.35 36.40
N GLU A 97 -22.89 -10.57 36.76
CA GLU A 97 -21.81 -11.29 36.08
C GLU A 97 -22.19 -12.75 35.86
N LEU A 98 -22.19 -13.16 34.59
CA LEU A 98 -22.51 -14.52 34.17
C LEU A 98 -21.39 -15.08 33.29
N HIS A 99 -20.70 -16.10 33.81
CA HIS A 99 -19.66 -16.82 33.10
C HIS A 99 -20.11 -18.25 32.81
N MET A 100 -20.11 -18.63 31.54
CA MET A 100 -20.55 -19.94 31.04
C MET A 100 -19.63 -20.46 29.94
N HIS A 101 -18.39 -19.95 29.87
CA HIS A 101 -17.46 -20.34 28.81
C HIS A 101 -17.04 -21.81 28.94
N ASN A 102 -16.64 -22.47 27.86
CA ASN A 102 -16.27 -23.89 27.84
C ASN A 102 -17.38 -24.79 28.38
N ASN A 103 -18.53 -24.79 27.70
CA ASN A 103 -19.69 -25.64 27.98
C ASN A 103 -20.21 -26.24 26.66
N ARG A 104 -21.47 -26.68 26.62
CA ARG A 104 -22.11 -27.30 25.45
C ARG A 104 -23.28 -26.49 24.89
N PHE A 105 -23.37 -25.20 25.21
CA PHE A 105 -24.44 -24.32 24.72
C PHE A 105 -24.39 -24.21 23.19
N LYS A 106 -25.48 -24.62 22.52
CA LYS A 106 -25.65 -24.50 21.06
C LYS A 106 -26.26 -23.16 20.65
N GLU A 107 -27.02 -22.58 21.57
CA GLU A 107 -27.65 -21.27 21.46
C GLU A 107 -27.63 -20.57 22.82
N ILE A 108 -27.84 -19.26 22.81
CA ILE A 108 -28.03 -18.47 24.03
C ILE A 108 -29.56 -18.35 24.19
N PRO A 109 -30.15 -18.88 25.28
CA PRO A 109 -31.57 -18.74 25.55
C PRO A 109 -32.00 -17.27 25.57
N GLU A 110 -33.15 -16.94 24.97
CA GLU A 110 -33.65 -15.56 24.91
C GLU A 110 -33.87 -14.97 26.31
N GLU A 111 -34.10 -15.81 27.31
CA GLU A 111 -34.24 -15.47 28.73
C GLU A 111 -33.03 -14.69 29.25
N ILE A 112 -31.81 -14.98 28.78
CA ILE A 112 -30.59 -14.25 29.16
C ILE A 112 -30.68 -12.78 28.73
N CYS A 113 -31.36 -12.48 27.62
CA CYS A 113 -31.52 -11.12 27.11
C CYS A 113 -32.41 -10.24 28.02
N SER A 114 -33.12 -10.85 28.98
CA SER A 114 -33.93 -10.15 29.99
C SER A 114 -33.15 -9.78 31.26
N LEU A 115 -31.89 -10.19 31.39
CA LEU A 115 -31.02 -9.86 32.53
C LEU A 115 -30.48 -8.43 32.42
N LEU A 116 -31.34 -7.42 32.60
CA LEU A 116 -31.02 -6.02 32.31
C LEU A 116 -29.90 -5.42 33.19
N GLN A 117 -29.58 -6.04 34.32
CA GLN A 117 -28.48 -5.64 35.21
C GLN A 117 -27.13 -6.24 34.82
N LEU A 118 -27.09 -7.11 33.79
CA LEU A 118 -25.88 -7.83 33.40
C LEU A 118 -24.82 -6.87 32.86
N LYS A 119 -23.64 -6.88 33.49
CA LYS A 119 -22.48 -6.06 33.11
C LYS A 119 -21.39 -6.88 32.43
N THR A 120 -21.22 -8.13 32.84
CA THR A 120 -20.23 -9.04 32.27
C THR A 120 -20.90 -10.33 31.83
N PHE A 121 -20.74 -10.68 30.56
CA PHE A 121 -21.28 -11.89 29.97
C PHE A 121 -20.21 -12.64 29.18
N SER A 122 -19.96 -13.88 29.57
CA SER A 122 -18.95 -14.73 28.94
C SER A 122 -19.52 -16.08 28.55
N VAL A 123 -19.57 -16.36 27.25
CA VAL A 123 -20.05 -17.63 26.69
C VAL A 123 -19.06 -18.20 25.65
N ALA A 124 -17.83 -17.71 25.65
CA ALA A 124 -16.74 -18.19 24.79
C ALA A 124 -16.54 -19.72 24.83
N SER A 125 -15.96 -20.30 23.78
CA SER A 125 -15.68 -21.75 23.70
C SER A 125 -16.93 -22.62 23.89
N ASN A 126 -18.04 -22.23 23.26
CA ASN A 126 -19.27 -23.03 23.15
C ASN A 126 -19.60 -23.22 21.66
N PRO A 127 -20.30 -24.31 21.27
CA PRO A 127 -20.71 -24.55 19.88
C PRO A 127 -21.85 -23.64 19.40
N LEU A 128 -21.80 -22.34 19.74
CA LEU A 128 -22.78 -21.33 19.35
C LEU A 128 -22.70 -21.03 17.86
N LYS A 129 -23.83 -21.06 17.16
CA LYS A 129 -23.91 -20.76 15.72
C LYS A 129 -24.37 -19.33 15.40
N CYS A 130 -25.10 -18.71 16.31
CA CYS A 130 -25.62 -17.35 16.21
C CYS A 130 -25.81 -16.74 17.61
N LEU A 131 -25.99 -15.42 17.67
CA LEU A 131 -26.50 -14.71 18.84
C LEU A 131 -27.98 -14.36 18.62
N PRO A 132 -28.82 -14.31 19.67
CA PRO A 132 -30.21 -13.90 19.56
C PRO A 132 -30.32 -12.40 19.24
N ASP A 133 -31.32 -12.00 18.45
CA ASP A 133 -31.53 -10.59 18.08
C ASP A 133 -31.79 -9.70 19.29
N LYS A 134 -32.44 -10.25 20.33
CA LYS A 134 -32.74 -9.56 21.59
C LYS A 134 -31.50 -9.28 22.45
N ILE A 135 -30.31 -9.79 22.10
CA ILE A 135 -29.09 -9.53 22.88
C ILE A 135 -28.82 -8.03 23.05
N SER A 136 -29.27 -7.20 22.10
CA SER A 136 -29.18 -5.74 22.14
C SER A 136 -29.96 -5.09 23.29
N GLN A 137 -30.89 -5.81 23.92
CA GLN A 137 -31.62 -5.34 25.11
C GLN A 137 -30.72 -5.21 26.35
N LEU A 138 -29.56 -5.89 26.36
CA LEU A 138 -28.56 -5.81 27.42
C LEU A 138 -27.76 -4.51 27.37
N THR A 139 -28.44 -3.37 27.39
CA THR A 139 -27.86 -2.01 27.30
C THR A 139 -26.89 -1.68 28.46
N GLY A 140 -27.04 -2.39 29.59
CA GLY A 140 -26.12 -2.34 30.73
C GLY A 140 -24.80 -3.09 30.53
N LEU A 141 -24.66 -3.91 29.48
CA LEU A 141 -23.49 -4.75 29.28
C LEU A 141 -22.25 -3.90 29.01
N ARG A 142 -21.14 -4.28 29.65
CA ARG A 142 -19.84 -3.60 29.55
C ARG A 142 -18.76 -4.53 29.03
N ASN A 143 -18.80 -5.81 29.39
CA ASN A 143 -17.81 -6.79 29.00
C ASN A 143 -18.50 -8.01 28.36
N MET A 144 -18.11 -8.35 27.13
CA MET A 144 -18.67 -9.48 26.39
C MET A 144 -17.57 -10.37 25.84
N HIS A 145 -17.63 -11.67 26.16
CA HIS A 145 -16.67 -12.67 25.70
C HIS A 145 -17.41 -13.77 24.92
N ILE A 146 -17.22 -13.80 23.60
CA ILE A 146 -17.86 -14.72 22.65
C ILE A 146 -16.85 -15.38 21.69
N GLY A 147 -15.56 -15.37 22.03
CA GLY A 147 -14.51 -16.00 21.23
C GLY A 147 -14.57 -17.53 21.22
N ARG A 148 -13.93 -18.16 20.23
CA ARG A 148 -13.90 -19.63 20.03
C ARG A 148 -15.29 -20.26 19.95
N CYS A 149 -16.23 -19.55 19.34
CA CYS A 149 -17.56 -20.06 19.01
C CYS A 149 -17.57 -20.65 17.58
N GLN A 150 -18.74 -21.09 17.11
CA GLN A 150 -18.94 -21.59 15.75
C GLN A 150 -19.86 -20.66 14.95
N LEU A 151 -19.69 -19.34 15.14
CA LEU A 151 -20.52 -18.35 14.50
C LEU A 151 -20.31 -18.42 12.98
N LYS A 152 -21.41 -18.35 12.23
CA LYS A 152 -21.33 -18.38 10.75
C LYS A 152 -20.73 -17.11 10.18
N GLU A 153 -20.93 -15.99 10.85
CA GLU A 153 -20.50 -14.66 10.45
C GLU A 153 -20.26 -13.77 11.68
N PHE A 154 -19.72 -12.57 11.47
CA PHE A 154 -19.63 -11.55 12.51
C PHE A 154 -21.04 -11.25 13.07
N PRO A 155 -21.26 -11.36 14.39
CA PRO A 155 -22.59 -11.15 14.98
C PRO A 155 -22.94 -9.66 15.05
N ARG A 156 -23.63 -9.15 14.02
CA ARG A 156 -24.05 -7.73 13.91
C ARG A 156 -24.85 -7.24 15.11
N GLN A 157 -25.54 -8.13 15.80
CA GLN A 157 -26.32 -7.82 17.01
C GLN A 157 -25.44 -7.21 18.13
N VAL A 158 -24.17 -7.60 18.24
CA VAL A 158 -23.23 -7.02 19.22
C VAL A 158 -22.98 -5.54 18.97
N LEU A 159 -23.09 -5.09 17.71
CA LEU A 159 -22.84 -3.71 17.30
C LEU A 159 -23.93 -2.74 17.80
N GLN A 160 -25.05 -3.26 18.32
CA GLN A 160 -26.12 -2.48 18.94
C GLN A 160 -25.88 -2.23 20.43
N LEU A 161 -24.85 -2.85 21.03
CA LEU A 161 -24.50 -2.68 22.44
C LEU A 161 -23.59 -1.46 22.63
N GLU A 162 -24.09 -0.26 22.39
CA GLU A 162 -23.28 0.98 22.40
C GLU A 162 -22.58 1.28 23.74
N GLY A 163 -23.09 0.70 24.84
CA GLY A 163 -22.47 0.78 26.17
C GLY A 163 -21.27 -0.14 26.38
N LEU A 164 -20.93 -1.01 25.42
CA LEU A 164 -19.89 -2.01 25.55
C LEU A 164 -18.50 -1.37 25.64
N GLN A 165 -17.71 -1.84 26.61
CA GLN A 165 -16.35 -1.37 26.87
C GLN A 165 -15.29 -2.41 26.47
N ARG A 166 -15.61 -3.71 26.57
CA ARG A 166 -14.68 -4.79 26.23
C ARG A 166 -15.40 -5.85 25.40
N LEU A 167 -14.88 -6.11 24.21
CA LEU A 167 -15.35 -7.15 23.31
C LEU A 167 -14.23 -8.12 22.99
N TYR A 168 -14.37 -9.36 23.43
CA TYR A 168 -13.47 -10.46 23.09
C TYR A 168 -14.21 -11.46 22.23
N MET A 169 -13.85 -11.53 20.95
CA MET A 169 -14.52 -12.41 20.00
C MET A 169 -13.55 -13.22 19.15
N GLY A 170 -12.24 -13.20 19.40
CA GLY A 170 -11.26 -13.96 18.64
C GLY A 170 -11.62 -15.43 18.38
N ALA A 171 -11.32 -15.92 17.17
CA ALA A 171 -11.71 -17.23 16.66
C ALA A 171 -13.22 -17.48 16.68
N TRP A 172 -14.03 -16.51 16.26
CA TRP A 172 -15.49 -16.66 16.23
C TRP A 172 -16.00 -17.54 15.08
N ALA A 173 -15.31 -17.57 13.93
CA ALA A 173 -15.77 -18.25 12.73
C ALA A 173 -15.38 -19.74 12.73
N GLY A 174 -16.35 -20.63 12.55
CA GLY A 174 -16.10 -22.06 12.36
C GLY A 174 -15.48 -22.36 10.98
N GLU A 175 -14.54 -23.32 10.93
CA GLU A 175 -13.97 -23.91 9.70
C GLU A 175 -13.45 -22.93 8.61
N GLY A 176 -12.91 -21.78 9.01
CA GLY A 176 -12.02 -20.99 8.14
C GLY A 176 -12.70 -20.19 7.01
N LYS A 177 -14.02 -19.99 7.05
CA LYS A 177 -14.68 -19.02 6.15
C LYS A 177 -14.37 -17.58 6.59
N GLN A 178 -14.00 -16.75 5.62
CA GLN A 178 -13.75 -15.33 5.85
C GLN A 178 -15.06 -14.62 6.18
N SER A 179 -15.09 -13.89 7.29
CA SER A 179 -16.21 -13.02 7.66
C SER A 179 -15.65 -11.66 8.07
N PRO A 180 -15.86 -10.60 7.29
CA PRO A 180 -15.32 -9.28 7.59
C PRO A 180 -16.03 -8.66 8.80
N VAL A 181 -15.34 -7.72 9.44
CA VAL A 181 -15.94 -6.87 10.48
C VAL A 181 -16.82 -5.80 9.78
N PRO A 182 -18.11 -5.66 10.12
CA PRO A 182 -18.99 -4.66 9.51
C PRO A 182 -18.61 -3.22 9.88
N GLU A 183 -18.92 -2.26 9.00
CA GLU A 183 -18.74 -0.81 9.25
C GLU A 183 -19.50 -0.29 10.49
N ASP A 184 -20.55 -0.99 10.92
CA ASP A 184 -21.29 -0.63 12.13
C ASP A 184 -20.45 -0.78 13.42
N ILE A 185 -19.23 -1.34 13.36
CA ILE A 185 -18.33 -1.42 14.52
C ILE A 185 -18.03 -0.03 15.11
N GLY A 186 -17.99 1.03 14.29
CA GLY A 186 -17.79 2.41 14.74
C GLY A 186 -18.85 2.93 15.73
N ARG A 187 -20.02 2.27 15.81
CA ARG A 187 -21.07 2.60 16.79
C ARG A 187 -20.64 2.36 18.24
N LEU A 188 -19.68 1.46 18.48
CA LEU A 188 -19.22 1.09 19.82
C LEU A 188 -18.24 2.14 20.40
N LYS A 189 -18.67 3.40 20.50
CA LYS A 189 -17.81 4.55 20.88
C LYS A 189 -17.21 4.46 22.28
N ASN A 190 -17.79 3.63 23.16
CA ASN A 190 -17.30 3.38 24.51
C ASN A 190 -16.27 2.23 24.59
N LEU A 191 -15.97 1.58 23.45
CA LEU A 191 -15.12 0.41 23.42
C LEU A 191 -13.67 0.79 23.76
N GLN A 192 -13.13 0.14 24.79
CA GLN A 192 -11.77 0.29 25.29
C GLN A 192 -10.88 -0.90 24.90
N VAL A 193 -11.48 -2.08 24.71
CA VAL A 193 -10.77 -3.33 24.40
C VAL A 193 -11.50 -4.04 23.28
N LEU A 194 -10.79 -4.33 22.20
CA LEU A 194 -11.28 -5.10 21.06
C LEU A 194 -10.30 -6.23 20.74
N ASP A 195 -10.74 -7.48 20.90
CA ASP A 195 -9.95 -8.67 20.58
C ASP A 195 -10.64 -9.49 19.48
N LEU A 196 -9.99 -9.50 18.33
CA LEU A 196 -10.39 -10.15 17.08
C LEU A 196 -9.36 -11.21 16.63
N GLN A 197 -8.50 -11.68 17.54
CA GLN A 197 -7.40 -12.58 17.16
C GLN A 197 -7.87 -13.88 16.51
N ASN A 198 -7.05 -14.49 15.65
CA ASN A 198 -7.33 -15.81 15.07
C ASN A 198 -8.69 -15.93 14.38
N SER A 199 -9.09 -14.91 13.61
CA SER A 199 -10.43 -14.84 13.01
C SER A 199 -10.40 -14.84 11.49
N GLY A 200 -9.23 -15.09 10.89
CA GLY A 200 -9.03 -15.14 9.45
C GLY A 200 -9.22 -13.78 8.75
N LEU A 201 -9.18 -12.68 9.50
CA LEU A 201 -9.32 -11.32 8.98
C LEU A 201 -8.11 -10.94 8.13
N ALA A 202 -8.32 -10.12 7.11
CA ALA A 202 -7.25 -9.55 6.30
C ALA A 202 -7.32 -8.01 6.20
N SER A 203 -8.44 -7.42 6.59
CA SER A 203 -8.64 -5.99 6.71
C SER A 203 -9.53 -5.66 7.92
N LEU A 204 -9.56 -4.38 8.29
CA LEU A 204 -10.54 -3.79 9.19
C LEU A 204 -11.31 -2.69 8.44
N PRO A 205 -12.60 -2.48 8.72
CA PRO A 205 -13.38 -1.39 8.12
C PRO A 205 -12.85 -0.02 8.57
N ASP A 206 -13.15 1.02 7.78
CA ASP A 206 -12.65 2.38 8.04
C ASP A 206 -13.20 2.96 9.34
N SER A 207 -14.44 2.63 9.68
CA SER A 207 -15.11 3.01 10.94
C SER A 207 -14.39 2.60 12.22
N VAL A 208 -13.39 1.70 12.17
CA VAL A 208 -12.52 1.43 13.34
C VAL A 208 -11.88 2.72 13.85
N ARG A 209 -11.62 3.71 12.98
CA ARG A 209 -11.10 5.03 13.37
C ARG A 209 -12.00 5.80 14.36
N GLU A 210 -13.28 5.44 14.44
CA GLU A 210 -14.27 6.08 15.32
C GLU A 210 -14.21 5.56 16.77
N LEU A 211 -13.50 4.46 17.02
CA LEU A 211 -13.31 3.86 18.34
C LEU A 211 -12.30 4.65 19.19
N VAL A 212 -12.55 5.94 19.38
CA VAL A 212 -11.59 6.88 19.99
C VAL A 212 -11.25 6.57 21.45
N GLN A 213 -12.04 5.74 22.13
CA GLN A 213 -11.77 5.27 23.50
C GLN A 213 -10.93 3.98 23.55
N LEU A 214 -10.57 3.40 22.39
CA LEU A 214 -9.86 2.14 22.33
C LEU A 214 -8.45 2.26 22.90
N THR A 215 -8.16 1.42 23.88
CA THR A 215 -6.86 1.32 24.59
C THR A 215 -6.11 0.03 24.23
N TYR A 216 -6.84 -1.02 23.85
CA TYR A 216 -6.29 -2.31 23.46
C TYR A 216 -6.95 -2.82 22.19
N LEU A 217 -6.13 -3.12 21.18
CA LEU A 217 -6.55 -3.78 19.95
C LEU A 217 -5.72 -5.03 19.74
N ASN A 218 -6.37 -6.19 19.63
CA ASN A 218 -5.73 -7.45 19.30
C ASN A 218 -6.27 -8.00 17.98
N ILE A 219 -5.42 -7.98 16.96
CA ILE A 219 -5.66 -8.58 15.65
C ILE A 219 -4.59 -9.62 15.32
N SER A 220 -3.96 -10.20 16.33
CA SER A 220 -2.95 -11.24 16.15
C SER A 220 -3.52 -12.51 15.51
N ALA A 221 -2.64 -13.34 14.93
CA ALA A 221 -3.01 -14.60 14.28
C ALA A 221 -4.05 -14.43 13.15
N ASN A 222 -3.97 -13.35 12.39
CA ASN A 222 -4.84 -13.08 11.24
C ASN A 222 -4.02 -13.10 9.93
N LYS A 223 -4.53 -12.48 8.87
CA LYS A 223 -3.94 -12.47 7.52
C LYS A 223 -3.59 -11.05 7.06
N PHE A 224 -3.38 -10.11 7.98
CA PHE A 224 -3.03 -8.72 7.62
C PHE A 224 -1.64 -8.66 6.96
N THR A 225 -1.53 -7.98 5.83
CA THR A 225 -0.27 -7.76 5.08
C THR A 225 0.37 -6.40 5.38
N SER A 226 -0.40 -5.48 5.96
CA SER A 226 0.04 -4.17 6.44
C SER A 226 -0.72 -3.80 7.71
N VAL A 227 -0.25 -2.75 8.41
CA VAL A 227 -1.00 -2.14 9.52
C VAL A 227 -2.07 -1.21 8.93
N PRO A 228 -3.38 -1.41 9.19
CA PRO A 228 -4.41 -0.53 8.66
C PRO A 228 -4.27 0.93 9.11
N ASP A 229 -4.40 1.88 8.18
CA ASP A 229 -4.27 3.31 8.46
C ASP A 229 -5.33 3.83 9.43
N SER A 230 -6.51 3.19 9.49
CA SER A 230 -7.57 3.51 10.45
C SER A 230 -7.09 3.42 11.91
N ILE A 231 -6.11 2.57 12.21
CA ILE A 231 -5.49 2.43 13.54
C ILE A 231 -4.71 3.70 13.93
N MET A 232 -4.18 4.47 12.97
CA MET A 232 -3.39 5.68 13.25
C MET A 232 -4.24 6.79 13.88
N ASN A 233 -5.57 6.69 13.81
CA ASN A 233 -6.50 7.65 14.41
C ASN A 233 -6.87 7.32 15.88
N LEU A 234 -6.44 6.16 16.39
CA LEU A 234 -6.77 5.69 17.73
C LEU A 234 -5.88 6.35 18.79
N ARG A 235 -6.15 7.62 19.10
CA ARG A 235 -5.29 8.44 19.98
C ARG A 235 -5.13 7.93 21.42
N ASN A 236 -6.01 7.04 21.87
CA ASN A 236 -5.98 6.44 23.21
C ASN A 236 -5.37 5.04 23.25
N ILE A 237 -4.89 4.51 22.12
CA ILE A 237 -4.35 3.15 22.06
C ILE A 237 -3.09 3.05 22.91
N GLU A 238 -3.10 2.11 23.85
CA GLU A 238 -1.97 1.80 24.73
C GLU A 238 -1.27 0.52 24.33
N LYS A 239 -2.01 -0.43 23.76
CA LYS A 239 -1.46 -1.72 23.38
C LYS A 239 -2.07 -2.25 22.08
N LEU A 240 -1.21 -2.64 21.15
CA LEU A 240 -1.54 -3.12 19.83
C LEU A 240 -0.88 -4.49 19.58
N GLU A 241 -1.68 -5.55 19.42
CA GLU A 241 -1.20 -6.90 19.14
C GLU A 241 -1.41 -7.24 17.66
N LEU A 242 -0.31 -7.27 16.90
CA LEU A 242 -0.21 -7.56 15.46
C LEU A 242 0.51 -8.89 15.18
N SER A 243 0.92 -9.62 16.22
CA SER A 243 1.72 -10.83 16.12
C SER A 243 1.06 -11.89 15.22
N HIS A 244 1.86 -12.73 14.56
CA HIS A 244 1.39 -13.82 13.71
C HIS A 244 0.45 -13.36 12.58
N ASN A 245 0.86 -12.32 11.86
CA ASN A 245 0.22 -11.87 10.62
C ASN A 245 1.22 -12.01 9.44
N ARG A 246 0.96 -11.33 8.33
CA ARG A 246 1.81 -11.29 7.13
C ARG A 246 2.38 -9.88 6.89
N ILE A 247 2.55 -9.09 7.96
CA ILE A 247 2.98 -7.70 7.87
C ILE A 247 4.48 -7.65 7.51
N SER A 248 4.81 -7.05 6.37
CA SER A 248 6.20 -6.88 5.93
C SER A 248 6.84 -5.59 6.45
N ARG A 249 6.05 -4.54 6.68
CA ARG A 249 6.56 -3.24 7.12
C ARG A 249 5.62 -2.58 8.13
N LEU A 250 6.20 -1.86 9.08
CA LEU A 250 5.45 -0.97 9.98
C LEU A 250 5.52 0.47 9.48
N PRO A 251 4.41 1.23 9.53
CA PRO A 251 4.40 2.62 9.08
C PRO A 251 5.18 3.52 10.05
N LEU A 252 5.97 4.47 9.52
CA LEU A 252 6.70 5.44 10.36
C LEU A 252 5.76 6.27 11.24
N THR A 253 4.53 6.49 10.79
CA THR A 253 3.48 7.21 11.51
C THR A 253 2.98 6.49 12.76
N LEU A 254 3.31 5.20 12.96
CA LEU A 254 3.00 4.47 14.18
C LEU A 254 3.57 5.18 15.43
N CYS A 255 4.71 5.86 15.27
CA CYS A 255 5.34 6.63 16.34
C CYS A 255 4.51 7.84 16.82
N ARG A 256 3.47 8.24 16.08
CA ARG A 256 2.56 9.34 16.45
C ARG A 256 1.52 8.93 17.49
N LEU A 257 1.37 7.63 17.77
CA LEU A 257 0.50 7.10 18.81
C LEU A 257 1.13 7.33 20.20
N ALA A 258 0.97 8.55 20.73
CA ALA A 258 1.67 9.01 21.92
C ALA A 258 1.43 8.19 23.21
N LYS A 259 0.33 7.44 23.29
CA LYS A 259 -0.03 6.61 24.44
C LYS A 259 0.37 5.14 24.29
N LEU A 260 0.93 4.74 23.15
CA LEU A 260 1.26 3.36 22.84
C LEU A 260 2.47 2.89 23.68
N LYS A 261 2.22 1.90 24.54
CA LYS A 261 3.17 1.27 25.46
C LYS A 261 3.52 -0.16 25.05
N GLY A 262 2.65 -0.83 24.29
CA GLY A 262 2.78 -2.24 23.91
C GLY A 262 2.53 -2.47 22.41
N VAL A 263 3.47 -3.10 21.69
CA VAL A 263 3.33 -3.45 20.27
C VAL A 263 3.84 -4.86 20.06
N GLY A 264 2.93 -5.82 19.89
CA GLY A 264 3.27 -7.20 19.57
C GLY A 264 3.39 -7.38 18.06
N ILE A 265 4.58 -7.70 17.56
CA ILE A 265 4.87 -7.83 16.12
C ILE A 265 5.50 -9.18 15.75
N SER A 266 5.74 -10.05 16.73
CA SER A 266 6.41 -11.33 16.51
C SER A 266 5.65 -12.22 15.53
N GLY A 267 6.37 -13.02 14.72
CA GLY A 267 5.72 -13.93 13.77
C GLY A 267 5.16 -13.23 12.52
N ASN A 268 5.70 -12.06 12.16
CA ASN A 268 5.46 -11.38 10.89
C ASN A 268 6.75 -11.39 10.04
N PRO A 269 6.65 -11.38 8.70
CA PRO A 269 7.80 -11.30 7.79
C PRO A 269 8.36 -9.86 7.68
N LEU A 270 8.63 -9.21 8.82
CA LEU A 270 9.06 -7.82 8.85
C LEU A 270 10.45 -7.64 8.22
N THR A 271 10.50 -6.80 7.18
CA THR A 271 11.73 -6.28 6.59
C THR A 271 12.08 -4.89 7.15
N TYR A 272 11.08 -4.16 7.66
CA TYR A 272 11.25 -2.83 8.23
C TYR A 272 10.28 -2.58 9.40
N PRO A 273 10.77 -2.23 10.61
CA PRO A 273 12.16 -2.06 11.04
C PRO A 273 12.97 -3.35 10.92
N PRO A 274 14.31 -3.27 10.82
CA PRO A 274 15.13 -4.47 10.66
C PRO A 274 15.01 -5.41 11.88
N PRO A 275 15.30 -6.72 11.70
CA PRO A 275 15.01 -7.74 12.70
C PRO A 275 15.69 -7.54 14.05
N ASP A 276 16.84 -6.86 14.08
CA ASP A 276 17.59 -6.51 15.29
C ASP A 276 16.84 -5.48 16.17
N VAL A 277 16.16 -4.52 15.55
CA VAL A 277 15.24 -3.58 16.22
C VAL A 277 14.02 -4.33 16.75
N CYS A 278 13.54 -5.34 16.02
CA CYS A 278 12.36 -6.11 16.38
C CYS A 278 12.61 -7.20 17.44
N LYS A 279 13.81 -7.80 17.50
CA LYS A 279 14.17 -8.93 18.39
C LYS A 279 14.31 -8.55 19.86
N LYS A 280 14.55 -7.27 20.18
CA LYS A 280 14.54 -6.75 21.57
C LYS A 280 13.12 -6.53 22.11
N GLY A 281 12.12 -6.55 21.24
CA GLY A 281 10.74 -6.11 21.48
C GLY A 281 9.81 -7.06 22.24
N THR A 282 10.31 -8.04 23.01
CA THR A 282 9.43 -8.74 23.98
C THR A 282 9.25 -7.94 25.28
N ALA A 283 10.03 -6.87 25.49
CA ALA A 283 9.88 -5.99 26.66
C ALA A 283 9.98 -4.47 26.42
N ASP A 284 10.47 -3.95 25.29
CA ASP A 284 10.56 -2.49 25.11
C ASP A 284 10.10 -2.01 23.73
N VAL A 285 8.82 -1.61 23.65
CA VAL A 285 8.22 -0.85 22.51
C VAL A 285 9.02 0.39 22.16
N THR A 286 9.76 0.90 23.14
CA THR A 286 10.62 2.07 23.04
C THR A 286 11.64 1.96 21.91
N ASP A 287 12.27 0.80 21.71
CA ASP A 287 13.28 0.62 20.65
C ASP A 287 12.69 0.78 19.23
N VAL A 288 11.54 0.15 18.99
CA VAL A 288 10.83 0.22 17.71
C VAL A 288 10.30 1.64 17.49
N MET A 289 9.69 2.25 18.51
CA MET A 289 9.14 3.60 18.43
C MET A 289 10.24 4.65 18.28
N ASP A 290 11.40 4.48 18.92
CA ASP A 290 12.54 5.39 18.81
C ASP A 290 13.26 5.26 17.48
N PHE A 291 13.37 4.05 16.94
CA PHE A 291 13.79 3.85 15.56
C PHE A 291 12.86 4.60 14.60
N MET A 292 11.55 4.40 14.71
CA MET A 292 10.58 5.10 13.85
C MET A 292 10.62 6.62 14.03
N ARG A 293 10.75 7.13 15.26
CA ARG A 293 10.88 8.56 15.53
C ARG A 293 12.14 9.14 14.88
N ARG A 294 13.28 8.46 14.98
CA ARG A 294 14.52 8.88 14.34
C ARG A 294 14.38 8.92 12.82
N GLN A 295 13.85 7.85 12.22
CA GLN A 295 13.66 7.74 10.78
C GLN A 295 12.64 8.76 10.24
N LEU A 296 11.56 9.02 10.99
CA LEU A 296 10.60 10.05 10.63
C LEU A 296 11.22 11.44 10.74
N LYS A 297 12.00 11.69 11.80
CA LYS A 297 12.71 12.96 12.00
C LYS A 297 13.78 13.18 10.93
N GLU A 298 14.56 12.17 10.57
CA GLU A 298 15.54 12.24 9.47
C GLU A 298 14.85 12.61 8.15
N LYS A 299 13.69 12.00 7.85
CA LYS A 299 12.90 12.38 6.67
C LYS A 299 12.35 13.81 6.74
N GLU A 300 11.92 14.27 7.91
CA GLU A 300 11.43 15.64 8.11
C GLU A 300 12.58 16.67 8.06
N ASP A 301 13.73 16.37 8.67
CA ASP A 301 14.93 17.20 8.70
C ASP A 301 15.57 17.28 7.30
N GLU A 302 15.65 16.17 6.56
CA GLU A 302 16.09 16.16 5.16
C GLU A 302 15.17 17.02 4.29
N LYS A 303 13.85 16.92 4.49
CA LYS A 303 12.86 17.74 3.78
C LYS A 303 13.03 19.23 4.09
N GLU A 304 13.29 19.60 5.34
CA GLU A 304 13.55 21.00 5.72
C GLU A 304 14.91 21.50 5.25
N LEU A 305 15.95 20.66 5.28
CA LEU A 305 17.28 20.99 4.78
C LEU A 305 17.25 21.25 3.27
N ARG A 306 16.56 20.40 2.49
CA ARG A 306 16.31 20.62 1.05
C ARG A 306 15.62 21.96 0.79
N LYS A 307 14.64 22.36 1.62
CA LYS A 307 14.00 23.70 1.52
C LYS A 307 14.97 24.83 1.83
N CYS A 308 15.86 24.65 2.81
CA CYS A 308 16.86 25.65 3.16
C CYS A 308 17.90 25.81 2.06
N PHE A 309 18.39 24.70 1.49
CA PHE A 309 19.28 24.71 0.33
C PHE A 309 18.63 25.38 -0.87
N HIS A 310 17.35 25.11 -1.15
CA HIS A 310 16.64 25.77 -2.23
C HIS A 310 16.54 27.29 -2.02
N ARG A 311 16.33 27.74 -0.78
CA ARG A 311 16.26 29.18 -0.44
C ARG A 311 17.64 29.84 -0.53
N PHE A 312 18.69 29.16 -0.04
CA PHE A 312 20.06 29.64 -0.14
C PHE A 312 20.51 29.77 -1.59
N SER A 313 20.20 28.76 -2.39
CA SER A 313 20.61 28.74 -3.78
C SER A 313 20.02 29.90 -4.57
N GLN A 314 18.86 30.46 -4.18
CA GLN A 314 18.32 31.68 -4.81
C GLN A 314 19.23 32.91 -4.70
N ASN A 315 20.17 32.93 -3.74
CA ASN A 315 21.12 34.01 -3.57
C ASN A 315 22.38 33.85 -4.43
N VAL A 316 22.56 32.69 -5.07
CA VAL A 316 23.66 32.46 -6.02
C VAL A 316 23.19 32.94 -7.39
N THR A 317 23.83 33.98 -7.91
CA THR A 317 23.36 34.71 -9.10
C THR A 317 24.34 34.64 -10.27
N GLU A 318 25.59 34.26 -10.03
CA GLU A 318 26.62 34.16 -11.06
C GLU A 318 27.16 32.73 -11.21
N THR A 319 27.49 32.31 -12.43
CA THR A 319 28.05 30.97 -12.71
C THR A 319 29.38 30.73 -12.01
N ARG A 320 30.17 31.80 -11.78
CA ARG A 320 31.43 31.71 -11.05
C ARG A 320 31.21 31.36 -9.58
N GLU A 321 30.17 31.91 -8.96
CA GLU A 321 29.80 31.57 -7.57
C GLU A 321 29.37 30.12 -7.43
N VAL A 322 28.80 29.53 -8.49
CA VAL A 322 28.46 28.09 -8.53
C VAL A 322 29.72 27.26 -8.56
N GLU A 323 30.69 27.58 -9.42
CA GLU A 323 31.98 26.88 -9.47
C GLU A 323 32.70 26.96 -8.12
N ASP A 324 32.80 28.17 -7.56
CA ASP A 324 33.43 28.42 -6.26
C ASP A 324 32.69 27.68 -5.13
N LEU A 325 31.36 27.64 -5.15
CA LEU A 325 30.54 26.84 -4.20
C LEU A 325 30.85 25.35 -4.33
N GLY A 326 30.93 24.80 -5.55
CA GLY A 326 31.24 23.40 -5.76
C GLY A 326 32.62 23.01 -5.23
N VAL A 327 33.61 23.90 -5.41
CA VAL A 327 34.97 23.70 -4.89
C VAL A 327 34.97 23.80 -3.35
N ALA A 328 34.27 24.77 -2.78
CA ALA A 328 34.13 24.92 -1.33
C ALA A 328 33.51 23.67 -0.68
N LEU A 329 32.55 23.02 -1.35
CA LEU A 329 31.90 21.79 -0.88
C LEU A 329 32.69 20.51 -1.14
N GLY A 330 33.91 20.62 -1.69
CA GLY A 330 34.78 19.47 -1.96
C GLY A 330 34.27 18.52 -3.05
N LEU A 331 33.44 19.01 -3.98
CA LEU A 331 32.96 18.21 -5.11
C LEU A 331 34.08 18.00 -6.13
N ALA A 332 34.06 16.84 -6.81
CA ALA A 332 35.08 16.53 -7.81
C ALA A 332 34.88 17.35 -9.10
N ALA A 333 35.95 17.62 -9.82
CA ALA A 333 35.92 18.49 -11.00
C ALA A 333 34.97 17.98 -12.09
N ASP A 334 34.90 16.66 -12.31
CA ASP A 334 33.98 16.00 -13.23
C ASP A 334 32.50 16.11 -12.79
N GLU A 335 32.22 16.06 -11.49
CA GLU A 335 30.88 16.23 -10.93
C GLU A 335 30.39 17.67 -11.08
N MET A 336 31.24 18.64 -10.73
CA MET A 336 30.95 20.07 -10.95
C MET A 336 30.76 20.36 -12.43
N THR A 337 31.63 19.80 -13.27
CA THR A 337 31.54 19.93 -14.73
C THR A 337 30.26 19.29 -15.27
N SER A 338 29.81 18.15 -14.72
CA SER A 338 28.54 17.52 -15.10
C SER A 338 27.33 18.40 -14.72
N ILE A 339 27.35 19.02 -13.54
CA ILE A 339 26.29 19.92 -13.05
C ILE A 339 26.28 21.25 -13.84
N ILE A 340 27.45 21.77 -14.21
CA ILE A 340 27.60 23.05 -14.93
C ILE A 340 27.39 22.87 -16.45
N GLN A 341 27.98 21.83 -17.07
CA GLN A 341 27.95 21.59 -18.51
C GLN A 341 26.78 20.70 -18.97
N GLY A 342 26.18 19.90 -18.09
CA GLY A 342 24.98 19.12 -18.42
C GLY A 342 23.73 19.98 -18.67
N SER A 343 23.85 21.32 -18.68
CA SER A 343 22.75 22.25 -18.46
C SER A 343 22.99 23.64 -19.06
N ASN A 344 23.06 23.75 -20.38
CA ASN A 344 23.32 25.00 -21.13
C ASN A 344 22.29 26.15 -20.95
N ASN A 345 21.35 26.08 -20.00
CA ASN A 345 20.31 27.12 -19.80
C ASN A 345 19.74 27.21 -18.36
N GLN A 346 20.42 26.65 -17.36
CA GLN A 346 19.97 26.74 -15.96
C GLN A 346 20.44 28.04 -15.32
N THR A 347 19.64 28.59 -14.40
CA THR A 347 20.06 29.73 -13.59
C THR A 347 21.16 29.30 -12.62
N PRO A 348 22.12 30.17 -12.29
CA PRO A 348 23.15 29.87 -11.27
C PRO A 348 22.55 29.37 -9.95
N SER A 349 21.37 29.88 -9.58
CA SER A 349 20.63 29.43 -8.40
C SER A 349 20.16 27.97 -8.44
N TYR A 350 19.89 27.42 -9.62
CA TYR A 350 19.50 26.02 -9.77
C TYR A 350 20.72 25.10 -9.77
N GLN A 351 21.81 25.53 -10.41
CA GLN A 351 23.08 24.80 -10.40
C GLN A 351 23.65 24.71 -8.98
N ALA A 352 23.60 25.82 -8.23
CA ALA A 352 23.96 25.85 -6.82
C ALA A 352 23.10 24.91 -5.96
N TYR A 353 21.80 24.82 -6.23
CA TYR A 353 20.92 23.88 -5.52
C TYR A 353 21.34 22.43 -5.75
N ASN A 354 21.63 22.06 -7.00
CA ASN A 354 22.06 20.71 -7.33
C ASN A 354 23.45 20.38 -6.76
N MET A 355 24.36 21.35 -6.67
CA MET A 355 25.62 21.16 -5.95
C MET A 355 25.40 20.86 -4.47
N LEU A 356 24.47 21.57 -3.82
CA LEU A 356 24.13 21.31 -2.42
C LEU A 356 23.46 19.96 -2.21
N LEU A 357 22.59 19.54 -3.14
CA LEU A 357 22.02 18.19 -3.12
C LEU A 357 23.10 17.12 -3.30
N LYS A 358 24.06 17.35 -4.21
CA LYS A 358 25.15 16.41 -4.47
C LYS A 358 26.12 16.31 -3.29
N TRP A 359 26.39 17.44 -2.65
CA TRP A 359 27.14 17.49 -1.40
C TRP A 359 26.42 16.75 -0.28
N MET A 360 25.10 16.93 -0.14
CA MET A 360 24.29 16.20 0.85
C MET A 360 24.24 14.68 0.64
N GLU A 361 24.34 14.21 -0.61
CA GLU A 361 24.48 12.78 -0.89
C GLU A 361 25.82 12.20 -0.43
N LYS A 362 26.90 13.00 -0.49
CA LYS A 362 28.26 12.57 -0.16
C LYS A 362 28.62 12.78 1.30
N ASP A 363 28.10 13.83 1.90
CA ASP A 363 28.44 14.24 3.26
C ASP A 363 27.25 14.00 4.20
N PRO A 364 27.28 12.94 5.01
CA PRO A 364 26.21 12.63 5.94
C PRO A 364 26.04 13.68 7.06
N GLU A 365 26.98 14.63 7.20
CA GLU A 365 26.88 15.76 8.13
C GLU A 365 26.48 17.08 7.45
N ALA A 366 26.07 17.03 6.17
CA ALA A 366 25.61 18.21 5.44
C ALA A 366 24.48 18.92 6.20
N SER A 367 24.68 20.21 6.48
CA SER A 367 23.76 21.05 7.24
C SER A 367 23.97 22.51 6.86
N MET A 368 23.02 23.38 7.24
CA MET A 368 23.18 24.83 7.00
C MET A 368 24.36 25.42 7.79
N ASP A 369 24.68 24.89 8.97
CA ASP A 369 25.82 25.35 9.77
C ASP A 369 27.15 24.91 9.14
N LYS A 370 27.22 23.66 8.66
CA LYS A 370 28.40 23.17 7.94
C LYS A 370 28.59 23.90 6.62
N LEU A 371 27.52 24.17 5.87
CA LEU A 371 27.55 24.97 4.64
C LEU A 371 28.13 26.37 4.91
N ARG A 372 27.71 27.01 6.00
CA ARG A 372 28.24 28.31 6.41
C ARG A 372 29.74 28.25 6.70
N GLN A 373 30.18 27.18 7.35
CA GLN A 373 31.59 26.97 7.68
C GLN A 373 32.43 26.76 6.41
N GLU A 374 32.03 25.85 5.52
CA GLU A 374 32.75 25.57 4.27
C GLU A 374 32.87 26.84 3.39
N LEU A 375 31.79 27.63 3.30
CA LEU A 375 31.80 28.90 2.57
C LEU A 375 32.71 29.96 3.21
N SER A 376 32.73 30.02 4.55
CA SER A 376 33.59 30.93 5.30
C SER A 376 35.07 30.56 5.16
N ASP A 377 35.39 29.27 5.21
CA ASP A 377 36.75 28.76 5.10
C ASP A 377 37.29 28.93 3.67
N PHE A 378 36.41 28.89 2.66
CA PHE A 378 36.74 29.20 1.27
C PHE A 378 36.84 30.71 0.95
N GLY A 379 36.31 31.57 1.82
CA GLY A 379 36.34 33.04 1.64
C GLY A 379 35.16 33.62 0.85
N MET A 380 34.00 32.96 0.83
CA MET A 380 32.76 33.47 0.22
C MET A 380 31.91 34.26 1.25
N ASP A 381 32.43 35.41 1.70
CA ASP A 381 31.85 36.18 2.82
C ASP A 381 30.38 36.60 2.59
N THR A 382 30.02 36.98 1.36
CA THR A 382 28.65 37.42 0.99
C THR A 382 27.64 36.27 1.08
N LEU A 383 27.96 35.11 0.51
CA LEU A 383 27.12 33.92 0.59
C LEU A 383 27.08 33.36 2.03
N THR A 384 28.16 33.49 2.78
CA THR A 384 28.22 33.11 4.20
C THR A 384 27.24 33.94 5.06
N GLU A 385 27.12 35.25 4.79
CA GLU A 385 26.09 36.08 5.43
C GLU A 385 24.67 35.66 5.05
N ASP A 386 24.46 35.29 3.79
CA ASP A 386 23.16 34.86 3.28
C ASP A 386 22.70 33.53 3.87
N VAL A 387 23.61 32.59 4.14
CA VAL A 387 23.32 31.40 4.96
C VAL A 387 22.82 31.82 6.34
N GLY A 388 23.46 32.81 6.97
CA GLY A 388 23.08 33.34 8.28
C GLY A 388 21.69 34.03 8.33
N ARG A 389 21.16 34.47 7.18
CA ARG A 389 19.82 35.08 7.04
C ARG A 389 18.71 34.03 6.89
N ILE A 390 19.05 32.78 6.55
CA ILE A 390 18.09 31.70 6.37
C ILE A 390 17.78 31.08 7.72
N LYS A 391 16.64 31.49 8.29
CA LYS A 391 16.13 30.89 9.53
C LYS A 391 15.72 29.44 9.28
N VAL A 392 16.46 28.51 9.88
CA VAL A 392 16.01 27.13 10.11
C VAL A 392 14.88 27.20 11.15
N GLN A 393 13.68 26.75 10.81
CA GLN A 393 12.63 26.60 11.81
C GLN A 393 12.95 25.34 12.63
N PRO A 394 13.23 25.43 13.94
CA PRO A 394 13.41 24.22 14.73
C PRO A 394 12.09 23.46 14.75
N GLY A 395 12.11 22.21 14.28
CA GLY A 395 11.01 21.28 14.43
C GLY A 395 10.54 21.28 15.88
N LYS A 396 9.22 21.38 16.11
CA LYS A 396 8.62 21.36 17.45
C LYS A 396 9.12 20.13 18.20
N ARG A 397 10.02 20.33 19.18
CA ARG A 397 10.38 19.27 20.14
C ARG A 397 9.12 18.86 20.91
N PRO A 398 8.82 17.56 21.03
CA PRO A 398 8.03 17.08 22.14
C PRO A 398 8.76 17.47 23.43
N THR A 399 8.01 18.03 24.38
CA THR A 399 8.48 18.57 25.65
C THR A 399 9.41 17.64 26.41
N ASP A 400 10.62 18.14 26.72
CA ASP A 400 11.59 17.56 27.64
C ASP A 400 10.97 17.37 29.04
N THR A 401 11.15 16.18 29.61
CA THR A 401 11.15 15.97 31.07
C THR A 401 12.47 15.31 31.49
N THR A 402 13.43 16.17 31.84
CA THR A 402 14.44 16.03 32.91
C THR A 402 15.17 14.70 33.11
N VAL A 403 16.40 14.69 32.57
CA VAL A 403 17.70 14.14 33.01
C VAL A 403 17.81 13.35 34.35
N GLY A 404 18.49 12.20 34.27
CA GLY A 404 19.33 11.60 35.31
C GLY A 404 20.62 11.00 34.69
N PRO A 405 21.78 10.97 35.38
CA PRO A 405 23.10 11.07 34.74
C PRO A 405 23.67 9.76 34.16
N VAL A 406 24.42 9.95 33.08
CA VAL A 406 25.23 8.96 32.35
C VAL A 406 26.33 8.38 33.26
N ALA A 407 26.33 7.06 33.42
CA ALA A 407 27.44 6.31 33.99
C ALA A 407 28.38 5.84 32.86
N LYS A 408 29.65 6.28 32.92
CA LYS A 408 30.77 5.76 32.12
C LYS A 408 31.04 4.28 32.46
N ARG A 409 30.99 3.38 31.49
CA ARG A 409 31.73 2.09 31.42
C ARG A 409 31.95 1.74 29.94
N SER A 410 33.14 2.05 29.42
CA SER A 410 34.29 1.13 29.22
C SER A 410 34.06 0.11 28.11
N ALA A 411 34.74 0.34 26.99
CA ALA A 411 34.92 -0.58 25.88
C ALA A 411 35.55 -1.90 26.34
N ALA A 412 34.94 -3.02 25.96
CA ALA A 412 35.58 -4.30 25.63
C ALA A 412 34.49 -5.35 25.36
N GLY A 413 34.52 -5.96 24.17
CA GLY A 413 33.75 -7.18 23.88
C GLY A 413 33.03 -7.19 22.54
N GLU A 414 33.74 -6.91 21.43
CA GLU A 414 33.27 -7.33 20.10
C GLU A 414 33.24 -8.87 20.07
N SER A 415 32.05 -9.46 20.04
CA SER A 415 31.89 -10.90 19.85
C SER A 415 31.95 -11.22 18.35
N SER A 416 33.05 -11.85 17.94
CA SER A 416 33.42 -12.32 16.60
C SER A 416 32.49 -13.39 15.98
N PHE A 417 31.24 -13.49 16.41
CA PHE A 417 30.34 -14.59 16.03
C PHE A 417 29.36 -14.23 14.89
N GLY A 418 29.06 -12.94 14.68
CA GLY A 418 28.19 -12.47 13.59
C GLY A 418 28.90 -12.36 12.24
N ARG A 419 30.15 -11.89 12.22
CA ARG A 419 30.97 -11.83 10.99
C ARG A 419 31.16 -13.21 10.37
N HIS A 420 31.28 -14.26 11.17
CA HIS A 420 31.53 -15.60 10.65
C HIS A 420 30.30 -16.23 9.98
N GLN A 421 29.07 -15.83 10.34
CA GLN A 421 27.85 -16.32 9.69
C GLN A 421 27.47 -15.51 8.44
N GLU A 422 27.72 -14.19 8.43
CA GLU A 422 27.61 -13.37 7.20
C GLU A 422 28.71 -13.68 6.20
N GLU A 423 29.95 -13.94 6.65
CA GLU A 423 31.03 -14.44 5.79
C GLU A 423 30.68 -15.83 5.25
N GLN A 424 30.13 -16.74 6.06
CA GLN A 424 29.69 -18.06 5.58
C GLN A 424 28.54 -18.00 4.58
N LEU A 425 27.55 -17.10 4.76
CA LEU A 425 26.44 -16.97 3.81
C LEU A 425 26.89 -16.30 2.51
N THR A 426 27.73 -15.27 2.60
CA THR A 426 28.36 -14.64 1.43
C THR A 426 29.26 -15.63 0.69
N GLN A 427 30.04 -16.44 1.43
CA GLN A 427 30.88 -17.50 0.89
C GLN A 427 30.07 -18.63 0.24
N LEU A 428 28.93 -19.02 0.83
CA LEU A 428 28.00 -20.00 0.24
C LEU A 428 27.29 -19.48 -1.02
N LEU A 429 27.04 -18.17 -1.11
CA LEU A 429 26.48 -17.51 -2.30
C LEU A 429 27.54 -17.37 -3.41
N GLU A 430 28.78 -17.03 -3.04
CA GLU A 430 29.93 -17.01 -3.95
C GLU A 430 30.22 -18.43 -4.47
N GLU A 431 30.21 -19.44 -3.60
CA GLU A 431 30.38 -20.86 -3.96
C GLU A 431 29.26 -21.36 -4.87
N ASN A 432 28.00 -20.96 -4.65
CA ASN A 432 26.90 -21.28 -5.58
C ASN A 432 27.07 -20.61 -6.95
N ARG A 433 27.54 -19.35 -7.00
CA ARG A 433 27.88 -18.67 -8.26
C ARG A 433 29.02 -19.37 -8.97
N THR A 434 30.07 -19.73 -8.24
CA THR A 434 31.25 -20.41 -8.78
C THR A 434 30.89 -21.81 -9.29
N LEU A 435 30.04 -22.54 -8.56
CA LEU A 435 29.53 -23.85 -9.01
C LEU A 435 28.63 -23.73 -10.24
N ARG A 436 27.81 -22.68 -10.37
CA ARG A 436 27.01 -22.43 -11.59
C ARG A 436 27.90 -22.12 -12.80
N ALA A 437 28.89 -21.24 -12.63
CA ALA A 437 29.89 -20.94 -13.67
C ALA A 437 30.70 -22.19 -14.06
N LEU A 438 31.09 -23.01 -13.08
CA LEU A 438 31.80 -24.27 -13.31
C LEU A 438 30.90 -25.34 -13.99
N VAL A 439 29.60 -25.34 -13.70
CA VAL A 439 28.63 -26.21 -14.39
C VAL A 439 28.43 -25.76 -15.83
N GLU A 440 28.43 -24.47 -16.13
CA GLU A 440 28.41 -23.93 -17.50
C GLU A 440 29.71 -24.27 -18.25
N GLU A 441 30.86 -24.18 -17.59
CA GLU A 441 32.18 -24.51 -18.14
C GLU A 441 32.35 -26.03 -18.37
N LEU A 442 31.90 -26.87 -17.43
CA LEU A 442 31.93 -28.34 -17.53
C LEU A 442 30.88 -28.89 -18.51
N GLN A 443 29.79 -28.17 -18.77
CA GLN A 443 28.79 -28.57 -19.77
C GLN A 443 29.24 -28.30 -21.22
N GLY A 444 30.38 -27.64 -21.45
CA GLY A 444 30.94 -27.45 -22.79
C GLY A 444 29.95 -26.78 -23.77
N LYS A 445 29.02 -25.98 -23.25
CA LYS A 445 28.05 -25.24 -24.07
C LYS A 445 28.60 -23.85 -24.31
N THR A 446 29.53 -23.75 -25.26
CA THR A 446 29.67 -22.50 -26.01
C THR A 446 28.28 -22.09 -26.51
N PRO A 447 27.80 -20.86 -26.22
CA PRO A 447 26.61 -20.34 -26.87
C PRO A 447 26.78 -20.54 -28.37
N ARG A 448 25.74 -20.96 -29.07
CA ARG A 448 25.74 -20.85 -30.54
C ARG A 448 25.75 -19.35 -30.87
N SER A 449 26.93 -18.72 -30.84
CA SER A 449 27.11 -17.39 -31.39
C SER A 449 26.85 -17.51 -32.88
N ARG A 450 25.67 -17.07 -33.33
CA ARG A 450 25.50 -16.74 -34.74
C ARG A 450 26.60 -15.72 -35.06
N GLY A 451 27.36 -15.98 -36.12
CA GLY A 451 28.61 -15.26 -36.40
C GLY A 451 28.43 -13.72 -36.43
N PRO A 452 29.52 -12.96 -36.30
CA PRO A 452 29.47 -11.50 -36.33
C PRO A 452 28.75 -11.02 -37.59
N GLY A 453 27.61 -10.35 -37.42
CA GLY A 453 26.74 -9.84 -38.50
C GLY A 453 25.34 -10.46 -38.59
N ALA A 454 24.96 -11.42 -37.73
CA ALA A 454 23.59 -11.92 -37.67
C ALA A 454 22.66 -10.96 -36.91
N LYS A 455 21.48 -10.69 -37.49
CA LYS A 455 20.44 -9.86 -36.87
C LYS A 455 19.89 -10.53 -35.59
N PRO A 456 19.77 -9.80 -34.46
CA PRO A 456 19.20 -10.38 -33.25
C PRO A 456 17.70 -10.65 -33.45
N VAL A 457 17.24 -11.81 -32.97
CA VAL A 457 15.84 -12.21 -33.03
C VAL A 457 15.21 -12.00 -31.66
N VAL A 458 14.20 -11.14 -31.59
CA VAL A 458 13.54 -10.73 -30.34
C VAL A 458 12.09 -11.20 -30.33
N LEU A 459 11.69 -11.91 -29.28
CA LEU A 459 10.31 -12.30 -29.01
C LEU A 459 9.73 -11.44 -27.88
N LEU A 460 8.80 -10.56 -28.21
CA LEU A 460 8.01 -9.81 -27.23
C LEU A 460 6.73 -10.57 -26.88
N LEU A 461 6.52 -10.82 -25.59
CA LEU A 461 5.30 -11.44 -25.11
C LEU A 461 4.28 -10.37 -24.73
N ASN A 462 3.22 -10.24 -25.55
CA ASN A 462 2.10 -9.33 -25.34
C ASN A 462 0.75 -10.07 -25.44
N ASP A 463 -0.30 -9.49 -24.84
CA ASP A 463 -1.69 -9.91 -25.01
C ASP A 463 -2.36 -9.24 -26.22
N GLU A 464 -2.06 -7.97 -26.47
CA GLU A 464 -2.55 -7.20 -27.61
C GLU A 464 -1.41 -6.46 -28.35
N TYR A 465 -1.59 -6.28 -29.66
CA TYR A 465 -0.82 -5.35 -30.48
C TYR A 465 -1.78 -4.24 -30.89
N GLY A 466 -1.46 -2.99 -30.56
CA GLY A 466 -2.40 -1.90 -30.82
C GLY A 466 -1.83 -0.51 -30.57
N THR A 467 -1.54 0.19 -31.67
CA THR A 467 -1.17 1.62 -31.70
C THR A 467 -2.38 2.50 -31.32
N ALA A 468 -3.60 2.03 -31.60
CA ALA A 468 -4.80 2.83 -31.44
C ALA A 468 -5.27 2.97 -29.98
N LYS A 469 -5.05 1.99 -29.10
CA LYS A 469 -5.72 1.96 -27.77
C LYS A 469 -4.96 2.65 -26.62
N GLY A 470 -3.76 3.22 -26.86
CA GLY A 470 -2.98 3.98 -25.86
C GLY A 470 -2.44 3.16 -24.67
N GLY A 471 -1.43 3.68 -23.96
CA GLY A 471 -0.90 3.09 -22.71
C GLY A 471 0.23 2.07 -22.91
N ILE A 472 0.20 0.94 -22.17
CA ILE A 472 1.28 -0.08 -22.14
C ILE A 472 1.51 -0.70 -23.53
N SER A 473 0.44 -1.03 -24.25
CA SER A 473 0.53 -1.54 -25.63
C SER A 473 1.21 -0.56 -26.57
N THR A 474 1.04 0.75 -26.37
CA THR A 474 1.78 1.79 -27.11
C THR A 474 3.27 1.78 -26.76
N VAL A 475 3.64 1.63 -25.49
CA VAL A 475 5.06 1.57 -25.07
C VAL A 475 5.76 0.34 -25.66
N HIS A 476 5.11 -0.84 -25.61
CA HIS A 476 5.69 -2.06 -26.19
C HIS A 476 5.76 -1.99 -27.71
N CYS A 477 4.77 -1.38 -28.37
CA CYS A 477 4.84 -1.12 -29.80
C CYS A 477 6.03 -0.21 -30.14
N GLN A 478 6.29 0.84 -29.35
CA GLN A 478 7.45 1.71 -29.56
C GLN A 478 8.77 0.94 -29.39
N MET A 479 8.89 0.07 -28.39
CA MET A 479 10.05 -0.80 -28.21
C MET A 479 10.24 -1.73 -29.43
N ALA A 480 9.17 -2.39 -29.88
CA ALA A 480 9.20 -3.28 -31.04
C ALA A 480 9.61 -2.56 -32.33
N VAL A 481 9.04 -1.38 -32.60
CA VAL A 481 9.39 -0.53 -33.74
C VAL A 481 10.84 -0.09 -33.67
N LEU A 482 11.32 0.31 -32.49
CA LEU A 482 12.70 0.77 -32.31
C LEU A 482 13.69 -0.37 -32.59
N LEU A 483 13.40 -1.60 -32.13
CA LEU A 483 14.23 -2.77 -32.42
C LEU A 483 14.21 -3.12 -33.92
N ALA A 484 13.02 -3.20 -34.53
CA ALA A 484 12.87 -3.59 -35.93
C ALA A 484 13.53 -2.58 -36.88
N SER A 485 13.37 -1.27 -36.63
CA SER A 485 13.98 -0.21 -37.44
C SER A 485 15.51 -0.17 -37.33
N ASN A 486 16.09 -0.73 -36.27
CA ASN A 486 17.54 -0.86 -36.08
C ASN A 486 18.08 -2.26 -36.41
N GLY A 487 17.31 -3.07 -37.14
CA GLY A 487 17.80 -4.30 -37.76
C GLY A 487 17.54 -5.59 -37.00
N ALA A 488 16.86 -5.56 -35.85
CA ALA A 488 16.38 -6.80 -35.22
C ALA A 488 15.25 -7.45 -36.02
N GLU A 489 15.15 -8.77 -35.93
CA GLU A 489 13.96 -9.51 -36.35
C GLU A 489 13.00 -9.64 -35.16
N VAL A 490 11.85 -8.97 -35.24
CA VAL A 490 10.96 -8.81 -34.08
C VAL A 490 9.69 -9.62 -34.26
N TYR A 491 9.39 -10.45 -33.27
CA TYR A 491 8.15 -11.21 -33.15
C TYR A 491 7.37 -10.73 -31.93
N SER A 492 6.06 -10.56 -32.05
CA SER A 492 5.19 -10.23 -30.92
C SER A 492 4.06 -11.24 -30.81
N THR A 493 3.89 -11.86 -29.65
CA THR A 493 2.67 -12.65 -29.41
C THR A 493 1.48 -11.72 -29.24
N VAL A 494 0.30 -12.18 -29.67
CA VAL A 494 -0.99 -11.52 -29.44
C VAL A 494 -2.08 -12.56 -29.30
N LEU A 495 -3.08 -12.31 -28.46
CA LEU A 495 -4.26 -13.16 -28.37
C LEU A 495 -5.20 -12.95 -29.57
N SER A 496 -5.26 -11.71 -30.05
CA SER A 496 -6.02 -11.29 -31.24
C SER A 496 -5.49 -9.93 -31.74
N ALA A 497 -5.77 -9.61 -33.01
CA ALA A 497 -5.42 -8.33 -33.62
C ALA A 497 -6.52 -7.93 -34.62
N THR A 498 -6.72 -6.62 -34.83
CA THR A 498 -7.56 -6.13 -35.94
C THR A 498 -6.78 -6.11 -37.26
N GLU A 499 -7.47 -5.97 -38.40
CA GLU A 499 -6.79 -5.81 -39.71
C GLU A 499 -5.83 -4.60 -39.72
N ASP A 500 -6.21 -3.52 -39.05
CA ASP A 500 -5.36 -2.33 -38.90
C ASP A 500 -4.13 -2.64 -38.04
N ASP A 501 -4.28 -3.39 -36.95
CA ASP A 501 -3.16 -3.81 -36.08
C ASP A 501 -2.16 -4.71 -36.85
N GLU A 502 -2.65 -5.65 -37.67
CA GLU A 502 -1.80 -6.50 -38.51
C GLU A 502 -1.04 -5.69 -39.57
N LYS A 503 -1.72 -4.73 -40.20
CA LYS A 503 -1.11 -3.84 -41.18
C LYS A 503 -0.07 -2.92 -40.56
N ASP A 504 -0.36 -2.39 -39.37
CA ASP A 504 0.59 -1.58 -38.60
C ASP A 504 1.80 -2.42 -38.19
N ALA A 505 1.61 -3.66 -37.74
CA ALA A 505 2.69 -4.59 -37.43
C ALA A 505 3.59 -4.85 -38.63
N ALA A 506 3.00 -5.19 -39.77
CA ALA A 506 3.74 -5.43 -41.00
C ALA A 506 4.52 -4.18 -41.45
N THR A 507 3.91 -3.00 -41.38
CA THR A 507 4.53 -1.72 -41.73
C THR A 507 5.71 -1.41 -40.81
N ASN A 508 5.59 -1.76 -39.53
CA ASN A 508 6.61 -1.56 -38.50
C ASN A 508 7.68 -2.65 -38.47
N GLY A 509 7.62 -3.65 -39.36
CA GLY A 509 8.57 -4.76 -39.38
C GLY A 509 8.42 -5.77 -38.23
N VAL A 510 7.25 -5.80 -37.59
CA VAL A 510 6.93 -6.70 -36.46
C VAL A 510 6.06 -7.86 -36.97
N LYS A 511 6.47 -9.10 -36.67
CA LYS A 511 5.72 -10.31 -37.03
C LYS A 511 4.82 -10.74 -35.87
N LEU A 512 3.51 -10.72 -36.08
CA LEU A 512 2.55 -11.17 -35.06
C LEU A 512 2.47 -12.70 -35.01
N ILE A 513 2.41 -13.26 -33.79
CA ILE A 513 2.21 -14.69 -33.54
C ILE A 513 0.91 -14.88 -32.75
N PHE A 514 0.01 -15.68 -33.32
CA PHE A 514 -1.29 -16.00 -32.73
C PHE A 514 -1.29 -17.42 -32.12
N PRO A 515 -2.08 -17.66 -31.06
CA PRO A 515 -2.29 -19.00 -30.53
C PRO A 515 -3.08 -19.88 -31.50
N THR A 516 -2.77 -21.17 -31.53
CA THR A 516 -3.51 -22.18 -32.28
C THR A 516 -4.71 -22.68 -31.48
N THR A 517 -5.88 -22.60 -32.10
CA THR A 517 -7.14 -23.18 -31.58
C THR A 517 -7.49 -24.45 -32.36
N SER A 518 -8.16 -25.40 -31.72
CA SER A 518 -8.66 -26.62 -32.39
C SER A 518 -10.17 -26.71 -32.23
N GLU A 519 -10.88 -27.30 -33.20
CA GLU A 519 -12.34 -27.47 -33.11
C GLU A 519 -12.81 -28.25 -31.87
N ARG A 520 -11.92 -29.05 -31.27
CA ARG A 520 -12.19 -29.83 -30.05
C ARG A 520 -12.04 -29.02 -28.76
N ASP A 521 -11.39 -27.86 -28.79
CA ASP A 521 -11.19 -27.01 -27.63
C ASP A 521 -11.87 -25.66 -27.82
N LYS A 522 -12.96 -25.45 -27.07
CA LYS A 522 -13.81 -24.27 -27.15
C LYS A 522 -13.34 -23.11 -26.26
N ARG A 523 -12.22 -23.26 -25.53
CA ARG A 523 -11.69 -22.19 -24.69
C ARG A 523 -11.19 -21.04 -25.58
N GLU A 524 -11.47 -19.81 -25.17
CA GLU A 524 -10.94 -18.62 -25.83
C GLU A 524 -9.45 -18.44 -25.50
N PRO A 525 -8.64 -17.92 -26.43
CA PRO A 525 -7.24 -17.60 -26.16
C PRO A 525 -7.06 -16.69 -24.95
N CYS A 526 -6.17 -17.07 -24.03
CA CYS A 526 -5.82 -16.26 -22.86
C CYS A 526 -4.31 -16.30 -22.57
N LEU A 527 -3.83 -15.37 -21.74
CA LEU A 527 -2.42 -15.27 -21.36
C LEU A 527 -1.90 -16.52 -20.64
N ASP A 528 -2.75 -17.25 -19.91
CA ASP A 528 -2.38 -18.52 -19.27
C ASP A 528 -1.88 -19.55 -20.29
N TRP A 529 -2.29 -19.46 -21.55
CA TRP A 529 -1.77 -20.34 -22.60
C TRP A 529 -0.30 -20.06 -22.94
N LEU A 530 0.15 -18.81 -22.84
CA LEU A 530 1.58 -18.47 -22.98
C LEU A 530 2.38 -18.99 -21.78
N THR A 531 1.78 -18.99 -20.59
CA THR A 531 2.45 -19.46 -19.38
C THR A 531 2.54 -20.98 -19.35
N PHE A 532 1.40 -21.67 -19.46
CA PHE A 532 1.28 -23.09 -19.13
C PHE A 532 1.19 -24.02 -20.35
N ASP A 533 0.69 -23.53 -21.50
CA ASP A 533 0.37 -24.35 -22.68
C ASP A 533 1.17 -23.96 -23.93
N HIS A 534 2.24 -23.17 -23.81
CA HIS A 534 2.90 -22.51 -24.95
C HIS A 534 3.49 -23.47 -26.00
N LYS A 535 3.85 -24.69 -25.61
CA LYS A 535 4.31 -25.73 -26.56
C LYS A 535 3.20 -26.22 -27.48
N ALA A 536 1.98 -26.31 -26.98
CA ALA A 536 0.82 -26.78 -27.75
C ALA A 536 0.14 -25.64 -28.52
N ARG A 537 0.07 -24.46 -27.89
CA ARG A 537 -0.67 -23.29 -28.42
C ARG A 537 0.15 -22.38 -29.31
N TYR A 538 1.46 -22.35 -29.12
CA TYR A 538 2.36 -21.56 -29.96
C TYR A 538 3.43 -22.49 -30.53
N PRO A 539 3.06 -23.53 -31.31
CA PRO A 539 4.02 -24.53 -31.77
C PRO A 539 5.16 -23.90 -32.56
N ASP A 540 4.86 -22.86 -33.34
CA ASP A 540 5.76 -22.22 -34.30
C ASP A 540 6.55 -21.02 -33.76
N LEU A 541 6.78 -20.92 -32.42
CA LEU A 541 7.69 -19.90 -31.90
C LEU A 541 9.09 -20.07 -32.51
N PRO A 542 9.67 -19.00 -33.09
CA PRO A 542 10.97 -19.07 -33.74
C PRO A 542 12.10 -19.21 -32.70
N PRO A 543 13.25 -19.79 -33.07
CA PRO A 543 14.46 -19.66 -32.27
C PRO A 543 14.82 -18.19 -32.08
N VAL A 544 14.97 -17.76 -30.84
CA VAL A 544 15.14 -16.34 -30.46
C VAL A 544 16.41 -16.15 -29.64
N ASP A 545 16.99 -14.95 -29.75
CA ASP A 545 18.15 -14.52 -28.96
C ASP A 545 17.70 -13.80 -27.68
N PHE A 546 16.53 -13.15 -27.72
CA PHE A 546 15.95 -12.41 -26.59
C PHE A 546 14.46 -12.73 -26.42
N ILE A 547 14.02 -12.88 -25.17
CA ILE A 547 12.62 -12.99 -24.78
C ILE A 547 12.30 -11.82 -23.87
N VAL A 548 11.32 -11.01 -24.26
CA VAL A 548 10.91 -9.82 -23.52
C VAL A 548 9.55 -10.08 -22.88
N GLY A 549 9.52 -10.17 -21.55
CA GLY A 549 8.32 -10.20 -20.74
C GLY A 549 8.05 -8.85 -20.09
N HIS A 550 6.83 -8.63 -19.60
CA HIS A 550 6.52 -7.44 -18.83
C HIS A 550 5.74 -7.78 -17.56
N VAL A 551 6.17 -7.15 -16.48
CA VAL A 551 5.79 -7.51 -15.11
C VAL A 551 4.51 -6.79 -14.68
N PRO A 552 3.49 -7.46 -14.09
CA PRO A 552 3.39 -8.89 -13.79
C PRO A 552 2.66 -9.72 -14.89
N ILE A 553 2.35 -9.11 -16.03
CA ILE A 553 1.36 -9.65 -16.99
C ILE A 553 1.90 -10.86 -17.77
N THR A 554 3.10 -10.76 -18.34
CA THR A 554 3.73 -11.80 -19.17
C THR A 554 5.11 -12.22 -18.67
N SER A 555 5.58 -11.66 -17.56
CA SER A 555 6.91 -11.92 -16.99
C SER A 555 7.12 -13.39 -16.66
N HIS A 556 6.12 -14.03 -16.05
CA HIS A 556 6.19 -15.45 -15.73
C HIS A 556 6.18 -16.34 -16.99
N ALA A 557 5.38 -15.98 -18.01
CA ALA A 557 5.38 -16.69 -19.29
C ALA A 557 6.73 -16.59 -20.00
N ALA A 558 7.36 -15.41 -19.97
CA ALA A 558 8.68 -15.18 -20.54
C ALA A 558 9.74 -16.06 -19.90
N ARG A 559 9.71 -16.14 -18.56
CA ARG A 559 10.57 -17.06 -17.79
C ARG A 559 10.35 -18.52 -18.19
N GLN A 560 9.10 -18.99 -18.21
CA GLN A 560 8.77 -20.37 -18.57
C GLN A 560 9.21 -20.71 -20.01
N ILE A 561 9.01 -19.81 -20.97
CA ILE A 561 9.41 -20.02 -22.37
C ILE A 561 10.94 -20.07 -22.51
N LYS A 562 11.69 -19.20 -21.79
CA LYS A 562 13.16 -19.31 -21.72
C LYS A 562 13.57 -20.67 -21.17
N GLU A 563 13.11 -21.03 -19.98
CA GLU A 563 13.52 -22.26 -19.29
C GLU A 563 13.16 -23.53 -20.08
N GLN A 564 12.01 -23.55 -20.76
CA GLN A 564 11.47 -24.76 -21.37
C GLN A 564 11.70 -24.89 -22.89
N ARG A 565 12.00 -23.81 -23.61
CA ARG A 565 12.15 -23.82 -25.08
C ARG A 565 13.44 -23.19 -25.57
N PHE A 566 13.85 -22.06 -25.00
CA PHE A 566 14.98 -21.29 -25.49
C PHE A 566 15.94 -20.94 -24.34
N PRO A 567 16.61 -21.94 -23.73
CA PRO A 567 17.45 -21.74 -22.55
C PRO A 567 18.66 -20.83 -22.80
N ASP A 568 19.09 -20.72 -24.07
CA ASP A 568 20.21 -19.87 -24.49
C ASP A 568 19.79 -18.40 -24.74
N ALA A 569 18.50 -18.09 -24.72
CA ALA A 569 18.00 -16.73 -24.94
C ALA A 569 18.11 -15.86 -23.68
N LYS A 570 18.40 -14.57 -23.86
CA LYS A 570 18.37 -13.59 -22.78
C LYS A 570 16.94 -13.22 -22.41
N LEU A 571 16.61 -13.26 -21.12
CA LEU A 571 15.35 -12.82 -20.54
C LEU A 571 15.42 -11.35 -20.17
N VAL A 572 14.59 -10.55 -20.82
CA VAL A 572 14.43 -9.12 -20.54
C VAL A 572 13.08 -8.93 -19.87
N GLN A 573 13.05 -8.27 -18.71
CA GLN A 573 11.80 -7.97 -17.99
C GLN A 573 11.52 -6.47 -17.98
N VAL A 574 10.36 -6.08 -18.49
CA VAL A 574 9.91 -4.68 -18.55
C VAL A 574 8.98 -4.35 -17.38
N THR A 575 9.36 -3.39 -16.55
CA THR A 575 8.57 -2.93 -15.41
C THR A 575 7.75 -1.69 -15.77
N HIS A 576 6.43 -1.76 -15.60
CA HIS A 576 5.51 -0.66 -15.95
C HIS A 576 4.47 -0.35 -14.85
N VAL A 577 4.52 -1.04 -13.70
CA VAL A 577 3.64 -0.83 -12.55
C VAL A 577 4.44 -0.73 -11.24
N MET A 578 3.87 -0.04 -10.24
CA MET A 578 4.37 -0.01 -8.86
C MET A 578 3.22 -0.45 -7.94
N PRO A 579 3.22 -1.70 -7.46
CA PRO A 579 2.13 -2.23 -6.66
C PRO A 579 1.88 -1.42 -5.39
N GLU A 580 2.93 -1.05 -4.66
CA GLU A 580 2.84 -0.34 -3.38
C GLU A 580 2.18 1.05 -3.53
N ASP A 581 2.58 1.84 -4.53
CA ASP A 581 2.09 3.20 -4.73
C ASP A 581 0.66 3.28 -5.30
N THR A 582 0.28 2.28 -6.12
CA THR A 582 -0.98 2.33 -6.87
C THR A 582 -2.14 1.59 -6.20
N ASN A 583 -1.87 0.62 -5.33
CA ASN A 583 -2.90 -0.31 -4.83
C ASN A 583 -3.71 0.21 -3.63
N GLN A 584 -3.20 1.16 -2.84
CA GLN A 584 -3.96 1.82 -1.75
C GLN A 584 -5.22 2.58 -2.24
N TYR A 585 -5.30 2.81 -3.55
CA TYR A 585 -6.40 3.50 -4.21
C TYR A 585 -7.24 2.58 -5.12
N LYS A 586 -7.03 1.26 -5.06
CA LYS A 586 -7.81 0.22 -5.78
C LYS A 586 -8.79 -0.46 -4.81
N SER A 587 -9.87 -1.06 -5.33
CA SER A 587 -10.94 -1.68 -4.54
C SER A 587 -10.49 -2.79 -3.58
N ASP A 588 -11.31 -3.04 -2.54
CA ASP A 588 -11.03 -3.89 -1.37
C ASP A 588 -10.60 -5.34 -1.69
N GLU A 589 -11.07 -5.93 -2.81
CA GLU A 589 -10.70 -7.30 -3.19
C GLU A 589 -9.22 -7.44 -3.63
N ARG A 590 -8.59 -6.37 -4.13
CA ARG A 590 -7.19 -6.39 -4.64
C ARG A 590 -6.15 -6.02 -3.59
N VAL A 591 -6.57 -5.53 -2.43
CA VAL A 591 -5.66 -5.22 -1.30
C VAL A 591 -5.11 -6.52 -0.68
N LEU A 592 -5.87 -7.61 -0.79
CA LEU A 592 -5.54 -8.94 -0.25
C LEU A 592 -4.37 -9.62 -0.95
N SER A 593 -4.02 -9.21 -2.17
CA SER A 593 -2.97 -9.83 -3.00
C SER A 593 -1.68 -8.99 -3.10
N ILE A 594 -1.54 -7.88 -2.37
CA ILE A 594 -0.43 -6.92 -2.56
C ILE A 594 0.94 -7.53 -2.30
N GLY A 595 1.10 -8.20 -1.14
CA GLY A 595 2.38 -8.83 -0.79
C GLY A 595 2.72 -9.98 -1.73
N ASP A 596 1.70 -10.71 -2.21
CA ASP A 596 1.88 -11.79 -3.17
C ASP A 596 2.21 -11.24 -4.57
N GLU A 597 1.56 -10.17 -5.02
CA GLU A 597 1.83 -9.50 -6.31
C GLU A 597 3.25 -8.92 -6.32
N GLN A 598 3.65 -8.13 -5.32
CA GLN A 598 5.00 -7.58 -5.24
C GLN A 598 6.06 -8.69 -5.12
N LYS A 599 5.80 -9.72 -4.31
CA LYS A 599 6.71 -10.87 -4.21
C LYS A 599 6.86 -11.59 -5.55
N ASN A 600 5.77 -11.85 -6.25
CA ASN A 600 5.78 -12.50 -7.57
C ASN A 600 6.55 -11.66 -8.60
N ILE A 601 6.38 -10.33 -8.55
CA ILE A 601 7.12 -9.38 -9.39
C ILE A 601 8.62 -9.50 -9.11
N LEU A 602 9.04 -9.41 -7.85
CA LEU A 602 10.45 -9.50 -7.49
C LEU A 602 11.03 -10.88 -7.82
N GLU A 603 10.27 -11.96 -7.62
CA GLU A 603 10.67 -13.32 -8.00
C GLU A 603 10.88 -13.45 -9.52
N ASP A 604 9.99 -12.90 -10.35
CA ASP A 604 10.19 -12.91 -11.80
C ASP A 604 11.40 -12.05 -12.22
N LEU A 605 11.64 -10.92 -11.54
CA LEU A 605 12.79 -10.04 -11.78
C LEU A 605 14.13 -10.69 -11.38
N GLU A 606 14.18 -11.52 -10.34
CA GLU A 606 15.38 -12.28 -9.93
C GLU A 606 15.90 -13.22 -11.04
N HIS A 607 15.04 -13.60 -11.98
CA HIS A 607 15.40 -14.50 -13.10
C HIS A 607 15.72 -13.74 -14.39
N ALA A 608 15.57 -12.42 -14.40
CA ALA A 608 15.86 -11.58 -15.55
C ALA A 608 17.38 -11.49 -15.78
N ASP A 609 17.80 -11.52 -17.05
CA ASP A 609 19.16 -11.17 -17.43
C ASP A 609 19.30 -9.65 -17.60
N VAL A 610 18.20 -8.96 -17.92
CA VAL A 610 18.13 -7.49 -18.04
C VAL A 610 16.80 -6.98 -17.53
N ILE A 611 16.82 -5.88 -16.78
CA ILE A 611 15.61 -5.16 -16.35
C ILE A 611 15.50 -3.85 -17.14
N ILE A 612 14.29 -3.54 -17.60
CA ILE A 612 13.99 -2.28 -18.30
C ILE A 612 12.81 -1.60 -17.62
N SER A 613 13.01 -0.41 -17.08
CA SER A 613 11.95 0.36 -16.43
C SER A 613 11.43 1.50 -17.30
N VAL A 614 10.11 1.63 -17.38
CA VAL A 614 9.46 2.67 -18.20
C VAL A 614 9.53 4.03 -17.49
N GLY A 615 10.64 4.73 -17.69
CA GLY A 615 10.92 6.06 -17.18
C GLY A 615 11.53 6.11 -15.77
N PRO A 616 11.94 7.32 -15.34
CA PRO A 616 12.83 7.53 -14.18
C PRO A 616 12.18 7.22 -12.84
N TYR A 617 10.85 7.17 -12.77
CA TYR A 617 10.18 6.86 -11.52
C TYR A 617 10.24 5.37 -11.21
N LEU A 618 9.89 4.56 -12.21
CA LEU A 618 9.99 3.10 -12.14
C LEU A 618 11.44 2.63 -12.05
N HIS A 619 12.37 3.28 -12.76
CA HIS A 619 13.79 2.93 -12.71
C HIS A 619 14.35 3.06 -11.29
N ASP A 620 14.22 4.24 -10.68
CA ASP A 620 14.68 4.46 -9.31
C ASP A 620 13.97 3.51 -8.30
N TYR A 621 12.67 3.25 -8.49
CA TYR A 621 11.92 2.32 -7.63
C TYR A 621 12.47 0.90 -7.71
N TYR A 622 12.53 0.31 -8.91
CA TYR A 622 12.97 -1.08 -9.06
C TYR A 622 14.47 -1.28 -8.85
N LYS A 623 15.28 -0.23 -9.05
CA LYS A 623 16.70 -0.28 -8.73
C LYS A 623 16.90 -0.49 -7.23
N HIS A 624 16.15 0.22 -6.40
CA HIS A 624 16.11 -0.01 -4.96
C HIS A 624 15.57 -1.41 -4.60
N GLU A 625 14.42 -1.81 -5.16
CA GLU A 625 13.77 -3.08 -4.81
C GLU A 625 14.59 -4.32 -5.21
N THR A 626 15.40 -4.22 -6.26
CA THR A 626 16.25 -5.32 -6.76
C THR A 626 17.68 -5.27 -6.23
N ARG A 627 17.96 -4.41 -5.23
CA ARG A 627 19.29 -4.22 -4.61
C ARG A 627 20.38 -3.83 -5.61
N ASP A 628 20.07 -2.82 -6.43
CA ASP A 628 20.97 -2.29 -7.45
C ASP A 628 21.41 -3.37 -8.46
N PHE A 629 20.48 -4.24 -8.87
CA PHE A 629 20.73 -5.20 -9.95
C PHE A 629 21.18 -4.46 -11.21
N GLU A 630 22.24 -4.98 -11.85
CA GLU A 630 22.70 -4.52 -13.15
C GLU A 630 22.88 -5.77 -14.06
N PRO A 631 22.45 -5.72 -15.33
CA PRO A 631 22.07 -4.51 -16.08
C PRO A 631 20.60 -4.08 -15.91
N HIS A 632 20.38 -2.82 -15.53
CA HIS A 632 19.06 -2.21 -15.37
C HIS A 632 18.94 -0.83 -16.05
N PHE A 633 18.13 -0.76 -17.11
CA PHE A 633 18.04 0.43 -17.97
C PHE A 633 16.69 1.16 -17.87
N GLU A 634 16.73 2.46 -18.15
CA GLU A 634 15.54 3.31 -18.30
C GLU A 634 15.10 3.34 -19.78
N PHE A 635 13.83 3.06 -20.04
CA PHE A 635 13.18 3.30 -21.33
C PHE A 635 12.20 4.47 -21.26
N LEU A 636 12.49 5.54 -22.00
CA LEU A 636 11.63 6.71 -22.12
C LEU A 636 10.66 6.56 -23.31
N PRO A 637 9.35 6.56 -23.10
CA PRO A 637 8.39 6.55 -24.21
C PRO A 637 8.32 7.93 -24.89
N LYS A 638 8.16 7.92 -26.21
CA LYS A 638 7.93 9.12 -27.04
C LYS A 638 6.44 9.42 -27.20
N PRO A 639 6.04 10.69 -27.39
CA PRO A 639 4.68 10.99 -27.82
C PRO A 639 4.45 10.46 -29.23
N SER A 640 3.26 9.91 -29.48
CA SER A 640 2.89 9.40 -30.81
C SER A 640 2.77 10.54 -31.82
N ASP A 641 3.13 10.28 -33.09
CA ASP A 641 3.18 11.30 -34.16
C ASP A 641 1.84 12.02 -34.37
N ILE A 642 0.73 11.33 -34.15
CA ILE A 642 -0.63 11.89 -34.23
C ILE A 642 -0.85 13.08 -33.28
N PHE A 643 -0.18 13.09 -32.12
CA PHE A 643 -0.21 14.21 -31.18
C PHE A 643 0.86 15.24 -31.52
N SER A 644 2.07 14.79 -31.84
CA SER A 644 3.20 15.66 -32.21
C SER A 644 2.88 16.54 -33.44
N THR A 645 2.11 16.02 -34.39
CA THR A 645 1.68 16.74 -35.60
C THR A 645 0.39 17.55 -35.43
N ALA A 646 -0.32 17.40 -34.30
CA ALA A 646 -1.57 18.10 -34.04
C ALA A 646 -1.36 19.62 -33.99
N LYS A 647 -2.32 20.38 -34.54
CA LYS A 647 -2.27 21.85 -34.61
C LYS A 647 -3.39 22.47 -33.76
N VAL A 648 -3.23 22.35 -32.46
CA VAL A 648 -4.17 22.93 -31.49
C VAL A 648 -4.03 24.45 -31.45
N LYS A 649 -5.15 25.18 -31.47
CA LYS A 649 -5.19 26.63 -31.25
C LYS A 649 -6.24 26.98 -30.20
N TYR A 650 -6.00 28.04 -29.45
CA TYR A 650 -7.00 28.58 -28.55
C TYR A 650 -8.20 29.13 -29.33
N VAL A 651 -9.40 28.68 -28.98
CA VAL A 651 -10.67 29.21 -29.49
C VAL A 651 -11.51 29.65 -28.29
N ASP A 652 -11.91 30.92 -28.27
CA ASP A 652 -12.80 31.43 -27.22
C ASP A 652 -14.27 31.15 -27.57
N ALA A 653 -14.70 29.92 -27.32
CA ALA A 653 -16.06 29.46 -27.65
C ALA A 653 -17.13 29.86 -26.60
N GLY A 654 -16.78 30.70 -25.61
CA GLY A 654 -17.65 31.08 -24.48
C GLY A 654 -17.88 29.98 -23.43
N VAL A 655 -17.81 28.70 -23.83
CA VAL A 655 -17.82 27.52 -22.95
C VAL A 655 -16.39 27.05 -22.73
N LYS A 656 -16.02 26.79 -21.47
CA LYS A 656 -14.71 26.26 -21.10
C LYS A 656 -14.79 24.75 -20.84
N VAL A 657 -13.82 23.97 -21.32
CA VAL A 657 -13.81 22.50 -21.20
C VAL A 657 -12.60 22.04 -20.41
N VAL A 658 -12.85 21.36 -19.29
CA VAL A 658 -11.84 20.57 -18.55
C VAL A 658 -11.97 19.12 -18.98
N LEU A 659 -10.89 18.52 -19.47
CA LEU A 659 -10.85 17.14 -19.94
C LEU A 659 -9.98 16.28 -19.01
N SER A 660 -10.57 15.27 -18.39
CA SER A 660 -9.84 14.22 -17.67
C SER A 660 -9.80 12.95 -18.52
N ILE A 661 -8.65 12.28 -18.58
CA ILE A 661 -8.45 11.10 -19.43
C ILE A 661 -7.75 10.01 -18.62
N GLY A 662 -8.32 8.81 -18.57
CA GLY A 662 -7.68 7.66 -17.93
C GLY A 662 -8.59 6.45 -17.91
N ARG A 663 -8.02 5.24 -17.96
CA ARG A 663 -8.79 4.01 -17.72
C ARG A 663 -9.13 3.95 -16.22
N VAL A 664 -10.42 4.08 -15.87
CA VAL A 664 -10.81 4.30 -14.46
C VAL A 664 -11.51 3.15 -13.76
N LYS A 665 -11.98 2.10 -14.45
CA LYS A 665 -12.71 0.98 -13.84
C LYS A 665 -11.97 0.41 -12.61
N GLY A 666 -12.56 0.59 -11.42
CA GLY A 666 -12.04 0.09 -10.13
C GLY A 666 -10.76 0.78 -9.64
N VAL A 667 -10.39 1.91 -10.25
CA VAL A 667 -9.19 2.70 -9.98
C VAL A 667 -9.48 4.22 -10.05
N GLU A 668 -10.73 4.63 -9.87
CA GLU A 668 -11.20 6.02 -9.97
C GLU A 668 -10.41 6.94 -9.02
N ARG A 669 -10.21 6.51 -7.77
CA ARG A 669 -9.42 7.25 -6.78
C ARG A 669 -7.94 7.30 -7.14
N LEU A 670 -7.38 6.22 -7.67
CA LEU A 670 -5.98 6.17 -8.11
C LEU A 670 -5.73 7.21 -9.21
N LYS A 671 -6.62 7.23 -10.21
CA LYS A 671 -6.56 8.17 -11.33
C LYS A 671 -7.00 9.59 -10.95
N GLY A 672 -7.52 9.78 -9.73
CA GLY A 672 -7.89 11.07 -9.18
C GLY A 672 -9.21 11.63 -9.73
N TYR A 673 -10.15 10.78 -10.14
CA TYR A 673 -11.43 11.25 -10.70
C TYR A 673 -12.35 11.84 -9.64
N ASP A 674 -12.31 11.33 -8.42
CA ASP A 674 -12.89 11.95 -7.23
C ASP A 674 -12.29 13.34 -6.96
N LEU A 675 -10.96 13.46 -7.06
CA LEU A 675 -10.24 14.71 -6.87
C LEU A 675 -10.53 15.71 -8.00
N ALA A 676 -10.60 15.24 -9.24
CA ALA A 676 -11.04 16.01 -10.41
C ALA A 676 -12.46 16.53 -10.19
N ALA A 677 -13.36 15.69 -9.68
CA ALA A 677 -14.73 16.08 -9.40
C ALA A 677 -14.81 17.20 -8.34
N LYS A 678 -14.11 17.06 -7.20
CA LYS A 678 -13.99 18.11 -6.17
C LYS A 678 -13.43 19.42 -6.75
N SER A 679 -12.35 19.31 -7.52
CA SER A 679 -11.62 20.45 -8.08
C SER A 679 -12.50 21.20 -9.08
N VAL A 680 -13.02 20.49 -10.08
CA VAL A 680 -13.85 21.07 -11.14
C VAL A 680 -15.16 21.61 -10.59
N GLY A 681 -15.68 21.06 -9.49
CA GLY A 681 -16.80 21.67 -8.79
C GLY A 681 -16.54 23.06 -8.26
N LYS A 682 -15.39 23.26 -7.62
CA LYS A 682 -14.95 24.60 -7.19
C LYS A 682 -14.76 25.52 -8.41
N VAL A 683 -14.25 24.98 -9.53
CA VAL A 683 -14.11 25.74 -10.78
C VAL A 683 -15.47 26.16 -11.34
N ILE A 684 -16.47 25.29 -11.39
CA ILE A 684 -17.80 25.61 -11.93
C ILE A 684 -18.50 26.68 -11.08
N VAL A 685 -18.30 26.66 -9.76
CA VAL A 685 -18.80 27.74 -8.88
C VAL A 685 -18.17 29.09 -9.23
N ALA A 686 -16.87 29.12 -9.54
CA ALA A 686 -16.16 30.35 -9.93
C ALA A 686 -16.39 30.76 -11.39
N LEU A 687 -16.57 29.79 -12.29
CA LEU A 687 -16.68 29.92 -13.73
C LEU A 687 -17.86 29.05 -14.24
N PRO A 688 -19.12 29.53 -14.15
CA PRO A 688 -20.31 28.72 -14.42
C PRO A 688 -20.42 28.13 -15.83
N ASN A 689 -19.76 28.73 -16.83
CA ASN A 689 -19.72 28.23 -18.20
C ASN A 689 -18.68 27.12 -18.43
N THR A 690 -18.22 26.45 -17.37
CA THR A 690 -17.24 25.35 -17.43
C THR A 690 -17.95 24.01 -17.52
N LYS A 691 -17.49 23.13 -18.43
CA LYS A 691 -17.95 21.74 -18.57
C LYS A 691 -16.82 20.78 -18.27
N TRP A 692 -17.14 19.71 -17.55
CA TRP A 692 -16.22 18.59 -17.34
C TRP A 692 -16.53 17.44 -18.29
N ARG A 693 -15.51 16.99 -19.02
CA ARG A 693 -15.55 15.76 -19.82
C ARG A 693 -14.55 14.76 -19.23
N ALA A 694 -15.01 13.55 -19.00
CA ALA A 694 -14.23 12.51 -18.31
C ALA A 694 -14.17 11.26 -19.20
N ARG A 695 -13.01 10.98 -19.78
CA ARG A 695 -12.81 9.86 -20.70
C ARG A 695 -12.23 8.64 -20.00
N GLY A 696 -12.70 7.46 -20.39
CA GLY A 696 -12.35 6.16 -19.84
C GLY A 696 -13.36 5.56 -18.87
N ILE A 697 -14.58 6.14 -18.82
CA ILE A 697 -15.73 5.60 -18.08
C ILE A 697 -16.60 4.82 -19.06
N CYS A 698 -16.74 3.50 -18.86
CA CYS A 698 -17.61 2.64 -19.67
C CYS A 698 -19.07 2.77 -19.20
N ALA A 699 -20.04 2.51 -20.09
CA ALA A 699 -21.47 2.52 -19.74
C ALA A 699 -21.81 1.49 -18.66
N ASP A 700 -21.18 0.31 -18.71
CA ASP A 700 -21.45 -0.80 -17.79
C ASP A 700 -21.02 -0.51 -16.35
N ASP A 701 -19.97 0.30 -16.18
CA ASP A 701 -19.40 0.70 -14.87
C ASP A 701 -19.77 2.15 -14.51
N PHE A 702 -20.60 2.80 -15.33
CA PHE A 702 -20.86 4.23 -15.22
C PHE A 702 -21.52 4.61 -13.90
N GLN A 703 -22.38 3.74 -13.36
CA GLN A 703 -23.09 4.05 -12.13
C GLN A 703 -22.13 4.16 -10.93
N GLU A 704 -21.17 3.24 -10.80
CA GLU A 704 -20.17 3.27 -9.72
C GLU A 704 -19.27 4.50 -9.83
N SER A 705 -18.72 4.77 -11.02
CA SER A 705 -17.94 6.00 -11.26
C SER A 705 -18.77 7.26 -11.00
N ARG A 706 -20.06 7.27 -11.34
CA ARG A 706 -20.97 8.39 -11.09
C ARG A 706 -21.22 8.58 -9.60
N ASP A 707 -21.42 7.52 -8.82
CA ASP A 707 -21.66 7.59 -7.39
C ASP A 707 -20.45 8.20 -6.66
N ILE A 708 -19.24 7.76 -7.03
CA ILE A 708 -17.97 8.34 -6.55
C ILE A 708 -17.91 9.83 -6.89
N ILE A 709 -18.23 10.19 -8.13
CA ILE A 709 -18.20 11.59 -8.58
C ILE A 709 -19.25 12.44 -7.84
N GLN A 710 -20.49 11.97 -7.71
CA GLN A 710 -21.57 12.69 -7.04
C GLN A 710 -21.30 12.90 -5.55
N ALA A 711 -20.76 11.88 -4.88
CA ALA A 711 -20.37 11.97 -3.47
C ALA A 711 -19.31 13.06 -3.21
N ASN A 712 -18.48 13.37 -4.21
CA ASN A 712 -17.35 14.29 -4.08
C ASN A 712 -17.60 15.68 -4.67
N ALA A 713 -18.58 15.83 -5.55
CA ALA A 713 -18.77 17.04 -6.35
C ALA A 713 -20.13 17.73 -6.10
N GLY A 714 -21.10 17.06 -5.48
CA GLY A 714 -22.47 17.57 -5.36
C GLY A 714 -23.21 17.56 -6.71
N ASN A 715 -23.97 18.61 -7.04
CA ASN A 715 -24.88 18.68 -8.22
C ASN A 715 -24.19 18.91 -9.58
N ILE A 716 -22.94 18.50 -9.76
CA ILE A 716 -22.19 18.75 -11.00
C ILE A 716 -22.56 17.73 -12.07
N HIS A 717 -22.79 18.25 -13.27
CA HIS A 717 -23.02 17.45 -14.46
C HIS A 717 -21.72 17.31 -15.23
N PHE A 718 -21.28 16.09 -15.48
CA PHE A 718 -20.12 15.77 -16.32
C PHE A 718 -20.52 14.91 -17.50
N THR A 719 -19.71 14.93 -18.57
CA THR A 719 -19.91 14.07 -19.74
C THR A 719 -18.96 12.87 -19.68
N PRO A 720 -19.44 11.65 -19.38
CA PRO A 720 -18.62 10.45 -19.49
C PRO A 720 -18.32 10.16 -20.96
N LEU A 721 -17.11 9.68 -21.25
CA LEU A 721 -16.72 9.21 -22.57
C LEU A 721 -16.04 7.85 -22.39
N LYS A 722 -16.36 6.87 -23.24
CA LYS A 722 -15.66 5.57 -23.24
C LYS A 722 -14.17 5.77 -23.52
N TYR A 723 -13.30 4.89 -23.03
CA TYR A 723 -11.90 4.96 -23.47
C TYR A 723 -11.83 4.79 -24.99
N GLY A 724 -11.05 5.64 -25.66
CA GLY A 724 -11.08 5.80 -27.10
C GLY A 724 -9.73 5.59 -27.76
N THR A 725 -9.70 5.65 -29.09
CA THR A 725 -8.45 5.53 -29.85
C THR A 725 -7.57 6.78 -29.67
N GLN A 726 -6.28 6.71 -30.03
CA GLN A 726 -5.39 7.88 -30.03
C GLN A 726 -5.96 9.05 -30.86
N GLU A 727 -6.64 8.77 -31.98
CA GLU A 727 -7.30 9.78 -32.80
C GLU A 727 -8.51 10.42 -32.08
N GLU A 728 -9.28 9.64 -31.33
CA GLU A 728 -10.37 10.17 -30.50
C GLU A 728 -9.84 10.99 -29.32
N LEU A 729 -8.76 10.54 -28.68
CA LEU A 729 -8.06 11.27 -27.63
C LEU A 729 -7.56 12.61 -28.16
N ARG A 730 -6.87 12.63 -29.31
CA ARG A 730 -6.41 13.85 -29.98
C ARG A 730 -7.56 14.81 -30.28
N LYS A 731 -8.67 14.31 -30.83
CA LYS A 731 -9.87 15.12 -31.13
C LYS A 731 -10.51 15.73 -29.89
N ASP A 732 -10.49 15.02 -28.75
CA ASP A 732 -11.01 15.57 -27.50
C ASP A 732 -10.04 16.58 -26.88
N MET A 733 -8.73 16.32 -26.95
CA MET A 733 -7.68 17.26 -26.54
C MET A 733 -7.77 18.57 -27.32
N GLU A 734 -8.03 18.53 -28.63
CA GLU A 734 -8.25 19.71 -29.47
C GLU A 734 -9.45 20.57 -29.06
N LYS A 735 -10.42 19.97 -28.35
CA LYS A 735 -11.62 20.65 -27.85
C LYS A 735 -11.50 21.06 -26.38
N ALA A 736 -10.44 20.66 -25.69
CA ALA A 736 -10.21 20.96 -24.30
C ALA A 736 -9.54 22.32 -24.13
N ASN A 737 -9.89 23.05 -23.06
CA ASN A 737 -9.12 24.23 -22.64
C ASN A 737 -8.01 23.85 -21.67
N VAL A 738 -8.16 22.72 -20.96
CA VAL A 738 -7.12 22.13 -20.13
C VAL A 738 -7.34 20.62 -20.02
N VAL A 739 -6.25 19.87 -20.09
CA VAL A 739 -6.21 18.44 -19.77
C VAL A 739 -5.80 18.27 -18.30
N LEU A 740 -6.57 17.51 -17.53
CA LEU A 740 -6.38 17.33 -16.10
C LEU A 740 -6.09 15.86 -15.79
N MET A 741 -4.89 15.61 -15.26
CA MET A 741 -4.36 14.30 -14.89
C MET A 741 -3.94 14.30 -13.39
N PRO A 742 -4.89 14.31 -12.45
CA PRO A 742 -4.61 14.53 -11.03
C PRO A 742 -4.38 13.21 -10.28
N SER A 743 -3.69 12.27 -10.93
CA SER A 743 -3.50 10.92 -10.41
C SER A 743 -2.69 10.94 -9.10
N ARG A 744 -3.12 10.13 -8.14
CA ARG A 744 -2.44 10.01 -6.83
C ARG A 744 -1.18 9.15 -6.92
N ALA A 745 -1.13 8.25 -7.90
CA ALA A 745 0.07 7.57 -8.34
C ALA A 745 -0.07 7.19 -9.83
N GLU A 746 0.96 7.45 -10.64
CA GLU A 746 0.99 7.12 -12.06
C GLU A 746 2.43 6.73 -12.44
N PRO A 747 2.69 5.49 -12.90
CA PRO A 747 4.07 5.02 -13.14
C PRO A 747 4.85 5.87 -14.15
N PHE A 748 4.17 6.32 -15.20
CA PHE A 748 4.69 7.30 -16.14
C PHE A 748 3.66 8.41 -16.36
N GLY A 749 2.70 8.22 -17.27
CA GLY A 749 1.68 9.23 -17.59
C GLY A 749 1.68 9.61 -19.07
N LEU A 750 1.65 8.62 -19.96
CA LEU A 750 1.78 8.82 -21.42
C LEU A 750 0.77 9.82 -21.98
N VAL A 751 -0.47 9.82 -21.48
CA VAL A 751 -1.51 10.76 -21.92
C VAL A 751 -1.15 12.22 -21.60
N GLY A 752 -0.47 12.47 -20.48
CA GLY A 752 0.03 13.80 -20.16
C GLY A 752 1.11 14.23 -21.15
N LEU A 753 2.01 13.33 -21.53
CA LEU A 753 3.04 13.56 -22.55
C LEU A 753 2.43 13.86 -23.91
N GLU A 754 1.39 13.10 -24.29
CA GLU A 754 0.62 13.30 -25.52
C GLU A 754 -0.13 14.64 -25.53
N ALA A 755 -0.67 15.08 -24.40
CA ALA A 755 -1.32 16.39 -24.28
C ALA A 755 -0.33 17.55 -24.46
N ILE A 756 0.87 17.44 -23.89
CA ILE A 756 1.97 18.39 -24.12
C ILE A 756 2.35 18.41 -25.59
N ALA A 757 2.56 17.23 -26.19
CA ALA A 757 2.91 17.10 -27.61
C ALA A 757 1.81 17.61 -28.54
N ALA A 758 0.53 17.53 -28.15
CA ALA A 758 -0.57 18.16 -28.88
C ALA A 758 -0.57 19.70 -28.77
N GLY A 759 0.06 20.25 -27.73
CA GLY A 759 0.14 21.68 -27.46
C GLY A 759 -1.11 22.23 -26.75
N VAL A 760 -1.73 21.40 -25.91
CA VAL A 760 -2.85 21.78 -25.02
C VAL A 760 -2.32 22.04 -23.61
N PRO A 761 -2.82 23.06 -22.88
CA PRO A 761 -2.50 23.20 -21.47
C PRO A 761 -2.83 21.93 -20.70
N VAL A 762 -1.90 21.44 -19.89
CA VAL A 762 -2.08 20.22 -19.10
C VAL A 762 -1.65 20.44 -17.66
N LEU A 763 -2.36 19.80 -16.73
CA LEU A 763 -2.00 19.71 -15.33
C LEU A 763 -1.82 18.24 -14.94
N VAL A 764 -0.61 17.87 -14.55
CA VAL A 764 -0.23 16.54 -14.07
C VAL A 764 0.18 16.61 -12.60
N SER A 765 -0.15 15.57 -11.84
CA SER A 765 0.30 15.44 -10.45
C SER A 765 1.82 15.28 -10.36
N HIS A 766 2.45 15.90 -9.34
CA HIS A 766 3.85 15.63 -8.97
C HIS A 766 4.11 14.16 -8.59
N LYS A 767 3.06 13.38 -8.27
CA LYS A 767 3.13 11.94 -7.98
C LYS A 767 3.10 11.06 -9.25
N SER A 768 3.45 11.63 -10.41
CA SER A 768 3.51 10.91 -11.69
C SER A 768 4.94 10.76 -12.20
N GLY A 769 5.25 9.66 -12.86
CA GLY A 769 6.57 9.48 -13.49
C GLY A 769 6.85 10.47 -14.62
N LEU A 770 5.82 10.99 -15.27
CA LEU A 770 5.92 12.08 -16.24
C LEU A 770 6.38 13.37 -15.56
N ALA A 771 5.82 13.72 -14.40
CA ALA A 771 6.30 14.89 -13.66
C ALA A 771 7.78 14.73 -13.30
N LYS A 772 8.19 13.55 -12.80
CA LYS A 772 9.58 13.25 -12.50
C LYS A 772 10.49 13.34 -13.74
N PHE A 773 10.03 12.86 -14.89
CA PHE A 773 10.73 13.00 -16.16
C PHE A 773 10.89 14.47 -16.55
N LEU A 774 9.79 15.24 -16.60
CA LEU A 774 9.78 16.63 -17.04
C LEU A 774 10.64 17.53 -16.14
N THR A 775 10.58 17.36 -14.82
CA THR A 775 11.39 18.12 -13.85
C THR A 775 12.89 17.89 -14.05
N LYS A 776 13.31 16.68 -14.48
CA LYS A 776 14.72 16.40 -14.83
C LYS A 776 15.15 17.06 -16.14
N GLN A 777 14.22 17.34 -17.05
CA GLN A 777 14.55 17.85 -18.38
C GLN A 777 14.68 19.37 -18.40
N ASP A 778 13.65 20.08 -17.95
CA ASP A 778 13.50 21.50 -18.26
C ASP A 778 12.49 22.21 -17.33
N PRO A 779 12.91 23.25 -16.58
CA PRO A 779 12.06 23.95 -15.62
C PRO A 779 10.80 24.62 -16.21
N GLU A 780 10.74 24.89 -17.53
CA GLU A 780 9.52 25.48 -18.11
C GLU A 780 8.32 24.52 -17.97
N PHE A 781 8.56 23.21 -17.87
CA PHE A 781 7.52 22.22 -17.65
C PHE A 781 6.93 22.24 -16.24
N ASP A 782 7.50 22.96 -15.26
CA ASP A 782 6.90 23.12 -13.93
C ASP A 782 5.51 23.78 -13.99
N ARG A 783 5.20 24.49 -15.09
CA ARG A 783 3.84 25.00 -15.34
C ARG A 783 2.80 23.88 -15.44
N THR A 784 3.21 22.71 -15.92
CA THR A 784 2.35 21.54 -16.10
C THR A 784 2.20 20.71 -14.84
N ILE A 785 3.10 20.85 -13.86
CA ILE A 785 3.15 20.02 -12.66
C ILE A 785 2.38 20.70 -11.52
N VAL A 786 1.60 19.91 -10.77
CA VAL A 786 0.86 20.36 -9.58
C VAL A 786 1.21 19.49 -8.39
N GLU A 787 1.60 20.14 -7.29
CA GLU A 787 1.73 19.49 -6.00
C GLU A 787 0.33 19.15 -5.44
N ILE A 788 0.12 17.88 -5.13
CA ILE A 788 -1.15 17.34 -4.63
C ILE A 788 -0.90 16.84 -3.21
N GLU A 789 -1.42 17.57 -2.23
CA GLU A 789 -1.33 17.19 -0.83
C GLU A 789 -2.10 15.88 -0.55
N ASP A 790 -1.75 15.20 0.54
CA ASP A 790 -2.48 14.00 0.98
C ASP A 790 -3.90 14.34 1.49
N ASP A 791 -4.14 15.60 1.86
CA ASP A 791 -5.48 16.11 2.12
C ASP A 791 -6.21 16.41 0.80
N ASP A 792 -7.24 15.62 0.52
CA ASP A 792 -8.01 15.71 -0.72
C ASP A 792 -8.69 17.08 -0.92
N ASP A 793 -9.02 17.81 0.15
CA ASP A 793 -9.70 19.10 0.04
C ASP A 793 -8.72 20.23 -0.25
N GLU A 794 -7.53 20.22 0.35
CA GLU A 794 -6.44 21.14 -0.01
C GLU A 794 -5.91 20.88 -1.41
N ALA A 795 -5.69 19.61 -1.77
CA ALA A 795 -5.38 19.20 -3.14
C ALA A 795 -6.41 19.74 -4.14
N ALA A 796 -7.71 19.61 -3.84
CA ALA A 796 -8.77 20.10 -4.70
C ALA A 796 -8.77 21.64 -4.84
N LYS A 797 -8.45 22.37 -3.77
CA LYS A 797 -8.33 23.83 -3.82
C LYS A 797 -7.15 24.26 -4.70
N THR A 798 -6.01 23.58 -4.57
CA THR A 798 -4.80 23.87 -5.36
C THR A 798 -5.05 23.62 -6.84
N LEU A 799 -5.63 22.47 -7.19
CA LEU A 799 -6.02 22.16 -8.57
C LEU A 799 -7.04 23.16 -9.12
N ALA A 800 -8.09 23.49 -8.36
CA ALA A 800 -9.10 24.45 -8.78
C ALA A 800 -8.49 25.83 -9.10
N LYS A 801 -7.59 26.34 -8.26
CA LYS A 801 -6.88 27.61 -8.49
C LYS A 801 -6.09 27.58 -9.80
N ARG A 802 -5.36 26.49 -10.08
CA ARG A 802 -4.58 26.32 -11.31
C ARG A 802 -5.48 26.23 -12.54
N ILE A 803 -6.57 25.47 -12.47
CA ILE A 803 -7.54 25.36 -13.56
C ILE A 803 -8.18 26.72 -13.84
N ILE A 804 -8.65 27.45 -12.82
CA ILE A 804 -9.25 28.77 -12.99
C ILE A 804 -8.27 29.72 -13.70
N LYS A 805 -7.00 29.76 -13.26
CA LYS A 805 -5.96 30.56 -13.93
C LYS A 805 -5.85 30.21 -15.42
N ILE A 806 -5.81 28.91 -15.76
CA ILE A 806 -5.73 28.47 -17.16
C ILE A 806 -6.96 28.90 -17.96
N LEU A 807 -8.15 28.72 -17.41
CA LEU A 807 -9.41 29.02 -18.08
C LEU A 807 -9.65 30.54 -18.26
N THR A 808 -9.13 31.36 -17.34
CA THR A 808 -9.23 32.83 -17.41
C THR A 808 -8.22 33.44 -18.38
N ASP A 809 -6.97 32.95 -18.43
CA ASP A 809 -5.90 33.48 -19.31
C ASP A 809 -5.58 32.52 -20.48
N GLY A 810 -6.63 31.95 -21.09
CA GLY A 810 -6.50 30.88 -22.07
C GLY A 810 -5.59 31.20 -23.25
N HIS A 811 -5.55 32.46 -23.71
CA HIS A 811 -4.68 32.85 -24.82
C HIS A 811 -3.19 32.69 -24.48
N ARG A 812 -2.74 33.21 -23.34
CA ARG A 812 -1.33 33.10 -22.93
C ARG A 812 -0.97 31.67 -22.50
N GLU A 813 -1.92 30.94 -21.93
CA GLU A 813 -1.73 29.55 -21.49
C GLU A 813 -1.56 28.61 -22.68
N PHE A 814 -2.32 28.80 -23.77
CA PHE A 814 -2.10 28.05 -25.01
C PHE A 814 -0.80 28.45 -25.72
N GLN A 815 -0.42 29.73 -25.71
CA GLN A 815 0.91 30.13 -26.22
C GLN A 815 2.04 29.44 -25.45
N ALA A 816 1.92 29.32 -24.14
CA ALA A 816 2.88 28.58 -23.33
C ALA A 816 2.86 27.08 -23.65
N ALA A 817 1.68 26.47 -23.81
CA ALA A 817 1.57 25.07 -24.21
C ALA A 817 2.24 24.80 -25.57
N GLN A 818 2.13 25.73 -26.54
CA GLN A 818 2.82 25.62 -27.83
C GLN A 818 4.34 25.72 -27.68
N ARG A 819 4.86 26.61 -26.82
CA ARG A 819 6.31 26.65 -26.52
C ARG A 819 6.79 25.36 -25.89
N LEU A 820 6.05 24.82 -24.92
CA LEU A 820 6.37 23.53 -24.29
C LEU A 820 6.37 22.38 -25.29
N LYS A 821 5.42 22.37 -26.23
CA LYS A 821 5.40 21.43 -27.37
C LYS A 821 6.66 21.56 -28.21
N GLU A 822 7.01 22.77 -28.66
CA GLU A 822 8.20 23.02 -29.48
C GLU A 822 9.48 22.54 -28.76
N ARG A 823 9.62 22.86 -27.47
CA ARG A 823 10.76 22.43 -26.65
C ARG A 823 10.81 20.91 -26.50
N LEU A 824 9.67 20.27 -26.22
CA LEU A 824 9.59 18.82 -26.09
C LEU A 824 10.01 18.13 -27.41
N LEU A 825 9.48 18.58 -28.55
CA LEU A 825 9.73 17.96 -29.85
C LEU A 825 11.13 18.24 -30.43
N ALA A 826 11.75 19.38 -30.07
CA ALA A 826 13.12 19.71 -30.47
C ALA A 826 14.19 19.06 -29.58
N SER A 827 13.78 18.46 -28.46
CA SER A 827 14.69 17.88 -27.49
C SER A 827 15.36 16.59 -27.97
N LYS A 828 16.47 16.23 -27.32
CA LYS A 828 17.13 14.92 -27.46
C LYS A 828 16.93 14.03 -26.24
N TYR A 829 15.89 14.27 -25.44
CA TYR A 829 15.68 13.60 -24.14
C TYR A 829 15.66 12.07 -24.25
N TRP A 830 15.17 11.54 -25.37
CA TRP A 830 15.09 10.10 -25.60
C TRP A 830 16.37 9.47 -26.12
N ALA A 831 17.35 10.26 -26.60
CA ALA A 831 18.51 9.71 -27.31
C ALA A 831 19.27 8.71 -26.43
N VAL A 832 19.70 9.14 -25.24
CA VAL A 832 20.45 8.28 -24.31
C VAL A 832 19.67 7.01 -23.95
N SER A 833 18.40 7.16 -23.57
CA SER A 833 17.55 6.03 -23.20
C SER A 833 17.35 5.04 -24.36
N HIS A 834 17.16 5.52 -25.59
CA HIS A 834 16.94 4.68 -26.77
C HIS A 834 18.23 4.00 -27.22
N THR A 835 19.37 4.69 -27.13
CA THR A 835 20.69 4.10 -27.40
C THR A 835 20.99 2.96 -26.41
N SER A 836 20.88 3.20 -25.10
CA SER A 836 21.11 2.15 -24.09
C SER A 836 20.14 0.96 -24.24
N PHE A 837 18.89 1.24 -24.62
CA PHE A 837 17.92 0.20 -24.94
C PHE A 837 18.37 -0.63 -26.15
N LEU A 838 18.85 -0.02 -27.24
CA LEU A 838 19.34 -0.74 -28.42
C LEU A 838 20.61 -1.57 -28.14
N GLU A 839 21.55 -0.99 -27.40
CA GLU A 839 22.80 -1.66 -26.99
C GLU A 839 22.53 -2.94 -26.18
N THR A 840 21.44 -2.96 -25.38
CA THR A 840 20.98 -4.16 -24.65
C THR A 840 20.76 -5.35 -25.57
N PHE A 841 20.28 -5.11 -26.79
CA PHE A 841 20.00 -6.13 -27.79
C PHE A 841 21.16 -6.34 -28.78
N GLY A 842 22.33 -5.72 -28.53
CA GLY A 842 23.49 -5.79 -29.41
C GLY A 842 23.33 -5.02 -30.72
N LEU A 843 22.49 -3.99 -30.72
CA LEU A 843 22.27 -3.10 -31.86
C LEU A 843 23.05 -1.79 -31.66
N GLU A 844 23.47 -1.17 -32.77
CA GLU A 844 24.01 0.20 -32.75
C GLU A 844 22.86 1.18 -32.46
N GLY A 845 23.07 2.11 -31.53
CA GLY A 845 22.04 2.97 -30.96
C GLY A 845 22.08 4.44 -31.35
#